data_AF-A0A9E0J3D2-F1
#
_entry.id   AF-A0A9E0J3D2-F1
#
_cell.length_a   1.000
_cell.length_b   1.000
_cell.length_c   1.000
_cell.angle_alpha   90.00
_cell.angle_beta   90.00
_cell.angle_gamma   90.00
#
_symmetry.space_group_name_H-M   'P 1'
#
loop_
_entity.id
_entity.type
_entity.pdbx_description
1 polymer ?
#
loop_
_entity_poly.entity_id
_entity_poly.type
_entity_poly.pdbx_seq_one_letter_code
_entity_poly.pdbx_strand_id
1 'polypeptide(L)'
;MNPSPSVPLRQRGAALLVLLLALGLVAAYFGLSAYNRALHNERTKINAETLQQAREALLGAADIDLDAHSKGLITDESFGRLPCPDVTQLPNPGGQASVAPDCPATARSTLGRLPWRTLGLPPLRDNAGECLWYAVSGSIKNNTTPMPALNWDTLGQFIVQDAGGNILAGKTPHEQALAVLLAPAHALGGQSRPTSGSPPPECGGTANTNNNASYLEGAGSPWPQALAATTTLTIADITSFSTGSNNDSAQWITPAGLFDRVKHRSSFTKNINQMIDNIVTCASSVTPVPPSYPAFKGLGNRSSPPANNLLDDIWSCASDQQKALLTNWQNNLLYTRPGTDSTVLLNNGVTYSGCTAVLLFGGERTASQTRASISQIGSDSTPGDPTQYLEGTNASLFPAAGTYTGNARYNPNSGSTDIARCIKPYSGQQASFANDMGSFASSGVGVITGVSDGSSPPGVAAGLNTVRFNNAAGSSGGCFWYPTVLQLSGKVLRAYYEFWFSDADPSGGADRGNGFTLQLVRGDLGSPSLPANPPGEQCGLQTNMGALASGDPRGVISYLVETDVHQDAGNNDPAENHTALLRNGNLTHSLTNGNPTAACNGTAAGCRHQPADTFEESPTPKLHRQRIEIHTGCDATCSNCNAAAPLASNSSRLTVWVDCSDCQDISADLDRSATPPTVQRCYTPNPEMNSVYLGLTAGMRSGASQQSVTLWNFDLRTE
;
A
#
# COMPACT_ATOMS: atom_id res chain seq x y z
N MET A 1 62.87 -87.66 -30.14
CA MET A 1 62.45 -86.92 -28.93
C MET A 1 63.23 -85.60 -28.90
N ASN A 2 62.54 -84.50 -28.57
CA ASN A 2 62.95 -83.08 -28.53
C ASN A 2 64.35 -82.76 -27.93
N PRO A 3 64.95 -81.55 -28.13
CA PRO A 3 64.26 -80.24 -28.26
C PRO A 3 64.79 -79.21 -29.29
N SER A 4 63.92 -78.25 -29.63
CA SER A 4 64.21 -77.01 -30.38
C SER A 4 64.89 -75.95 -29.49
N PRO A 5 65.83 -75.12 -30.01
CA PRO A 5 66.22 -73.88 -29.37
C PRO A 5 65.52 -72.67 -30.01
N SER A 6 64.88 -71.89 -29.15
CA SER A 6 64.34 -70.56 -29.39
C SER A 6 65.45 -69.51 -29.57
N VAL A 7 65.32 -68.64 -30.58
CA VAL A 7 66.07 -67.37 -30.63
C VAL A 7 65.10 -66.23 -30.27
N PRO A 8 65.41 -65.39 -29.27
CA PRO A 8 64.55 -64.30 -28.82
C PRO A 8 64.71 -63.08 -29.72
N LEU A 9 63.59 -62.55 -30.25
CA LEU A 9 63.54 -61.22 -30.84
C LEU A 9 63.50 -60.16 -29.73
N ARG A 10 64.54 -59.32 -29.69
CA ARG A 10 64.66 -58.10 -28.89
C ARG A 10 63.52 -57.13 -29.25
N GLN A 11 62.46 -57.07 -28.44
CA GLN A 11 61.57 -55.91 -28.36
C GLN A 11 61.85 -55.17 -27.05
N ARG A 12 62.61 -54.07 -27.07
CA ARG A 12 62.65 -53.10 -25.98
C ARG A 12 62.94 -51.71 -26.53
N GLY A 13 61.88 -50.90 -26.71
CA GLY A 13 61.99 -49.49 -27.09
C GLY A 13 60.66 -48.90 -27.58
N ALA A 14 59.96 -49.58 -28.50
CA ALA A 14 58.75 -49.04 -29.13
C ALA A 14 57.51 -49.01 -28.22
N ALA A 15 57.32 -50.02 -27.36
CA ALA A 15 56.13 -50.10 -26.50
C ALA A 15 56.02 -48.94 -25.49
N LEU A 16 57.17 -48.48 -24.95
CA LEU A 16 57.20 -47.33 -24.03
C LEU A 16 56.88 -46.02 -24.76
N LEU A 17 57.37 -45.86 -25.99
CA LEU A 17 57.08 -44.68 -26.82
C LEU A 17 55.61 -44.62 -27.23
N VAL A 18 55.00 -45.76 -27.59
CA VAL A 18 53.57 -45.83 -27.91
C VAL A 18 52.71 -45.55 -26.68
N LEU A 19 53.09 -46.06 -25.50
CA LEU A 19 52.40 -45.78 -24.24
C LEU A 19 52.50 -44.29 -23.84
N LEU A 20 53.69 -43.69 -23.96
CA LEU A 20 53.91 -42.27 -23.67
C LEU A 20 53.17 -41.37 -24.67
N LEU A 21 53.11 -41.76 -25.95
CA LEU A 21 52.32 -41.06 -26.95
C LEU A 21 50.82 -41.15 -26.62
N ALA A 22 50.33 -42.33 -26.26
CA ALA A 22 48.93 -42.53 -25.87
C ALA A 22 48.59 -41.71 -24.60
N LEU A 23 49.43 -41.73 -23.57
CA LEU A 23 49.25 -40.92 -22.37
C LEU A 23 49.34 -39.43 -22.66
N GLY A 24 50.24 -39.01 -23.56
CA GLY A 24 50.35 -37.63 -24.03
C GLY A 24 49.09 -37.14 -24.75
N LEU A 25 48.52 -37.98 -25.62
CA LEU A 25 47.26 -37.68 -26.32
C LEU A 25 46.06 -37.63 -25.37
N VAL A 26 46.00 -38.54 -24.39
CA VAL A 26 44.97 -38.54 -23.35
C VAL A 26 45.09 -37.29 -22.47
N ALA A 27 46.30 -36.94 -22.01
CA ALA A 27 46.55 -35.73 -21.23
C ALA A 27 46.23 -34.45 -22.01
N ALA A 28 46.58 -34.39 -23.31
CA ALA A 28 46.24 -33.28 -24.19
C ALA A 28 44.72 -33.15 -24.39
N TYR A 29 44.02 -34.28 -24.59
CA TYR A 29 42.56 -34.31 -24.70
C TYR A 29 41.89 -33.80 -23.41
N PHE A 30 42.30 -34.30 -22.25
CA PHE A 30 41.77 -33.85 -20.97
C PHE A 30 42.12 -32.38 -20.68
N GLY A 31 43.35 -31.95 -20.98
CA GLY A 31 43.78 -30.55 -20.86
C GLY A 31 42.95 -29.60 -21.73
N LEU A 32 42.73 -29.95 -23.01
CA LEU A 32 41.89 -29.19 -23.92
C LEU A 32 40.43 -29.18 -23.45
N SER A 33 39.90 -30.31 -22.97
CA SER A 33 38.54 -30.38 -22.43
C SER A 33 38.36 -29.51 -21.17
N ALA A 34 39.36 -29.46 -20.29
CA ALA A 34 39.33 -28.65 -19.08
C ALA A 34 39.44 -27.15 -19.42
N TYR A 35 40.29 -26.80 -20.37
CA TYR A 35 40.41 -25.43 -20.87
C TYR A 35 39.12 -24.95 -21.54
N ASN A 36 38.51 -25.77 -22.40
CA ASN A 36 37.23 -25.46 -23.04
C ASN A 36 36.09 -25.30 -22.02
N ARG A 37 36.06 -26.12 -20.95
CA ARG A 37 35.12 -25.96 -19.83
C ARG A 37 35.36 -24.65 -19.06
N ALA A 38 36.60 -24.30 -18.77
CA ALA A 38 36.94 -23.06 -18.07
C ALA A 38 36.54 -21.82 -18.89
N LEU A 39 36.85 -21.79 -20.19
CA LEU A 39 36.41 -20.73 -21.09
C LEU A 39 34.88 -20.66 -21.21
N HIS A 40 34.20 -21.81 -21.26
CA HIS A 40 32.74 -21.85 -21.28
C HIS A 40 32.15 -21.27 -19.99
N ASN A 41 32.66 -21.66 -18.83
CA ASN A 41 32.21 -21.14 -17.54
C ASN A 41 32.40 -19.61 -17.45
N GLU A 42 33.54 -19.09 -17.91
CA GLU A 42 33.79 -17.64 -17.92
C GLU A 42 32.85 -16.88 -18.86
N ARG A 43 32.61 -17.44 -20.05
CA ARG A 43 31.64 -16.91 -21.03
C ARG A 43 30.23 -16.87 -20.48
N THR A 44 29.78 -17.94 -19.84
CA THR A 44 28.46 -18.02 -19.20
C THR A 44 28.35 -17.02 -18.05
N LYS A 45 29.43 -16.82 -17.29
CA LYS A 45 29.49 -15.83 -16.21
C LYS A 45 29.31 -14.40 -16.73
N ILE A 46 30.05 -13.99 -17.77
CA ILE A 46 29.93 -12.65 -18.37
C ILE A 46 28.48 -12.42 -18.85
N ASN A 47 27.89 -13.39 -19.55
CA ASN A 47 26.51 -13.26 -20.01
C ASN A 47 25.53 -13.14 -18.83
N ALA A 48 25.71 -13.95 -17.79
CA ALA A 48 24.88 -13.90 -16.59
C ALA A 48 24.96 -12.54 -15.89
N GLU A 49 26.15 -11.95 -15.77
CA GLU A 49 26.35 -10.62 -15.17
C GLU A 49 25.68 -9.52 -16.00
N THR A 50 25.87 -9.52 -17.33
CA THR A 50 25.24 -8.53 -18.23
C THR A 50 23.72 -8.65 -18.21
N LEU A 51 23.18 -9.87 -18.30
CA LEU A 51 21.73 -10.12 -18.23
C LEU A 51 21.16 -9.67 -16.87
N GLN A 52 21.88 -9.96 -15.77
CA GLN A 52 21.47 -9.55 -14.43
C GLN A 52 21.44 -8.01 -14.30
N GLN A 53 22.42 -7.30 -14.84
CA GLN A 53 22.39 -5.84 -14.86
C GLN A 53 21.18 -5.29 -15.64
N ALA A 54 20.88 -5.87 -16.80
CA ALA A 54 19.70 -5.48 -17.58
C ALA A 54 18.38 -5.79 -16.84
N ARG A 55 18.31 -6.93 -16.14
CA ARG A 55 17.15 -7.34 -15.33
C ARG A 55 16.90 -6.36 -14.19
N GLU A 56 17.94 -5.99 -13.45
CA GLU A 56 17.81 -5.02 -12.35
C GLU A 56 17.40 -3.64 -12.84
N ALA A 57 17.86 -3.21 -14.02
CA ALA A 57 17.44 -1.96 -14.61
C ALA A 57 15.95 -1.98 -15.03
N LEU A 58 15.47 -3.09 -15.58
CA LEU A 58 14.03 -3.26 -15.89
C LEU A 58 13.18 -3.26 -14.62
N LEU A 59 13.61 -3.94 -13.57
CA LEU A 59 12.94 -3.92 -12.26
C LEU A 59 12.97 -2.52 -11.64
N GLY A 60 14.06 -1.77 -11.77
CA GLY A 60 14.15 -0.37 -11.35
C GLY A 60 13.27 0.57 -12.19
N ALA A 61 13.13 0.33 -13.50
CA ALA A 61 12.23 1.09 -14.36
C ALA A 61 10.75 0.88 -13.97
N ALA A 62 10.37 -0.35 -13.63
CA ALA A 62 9.05 -0.66 -13.08
C ALA A 62 8.79 -0.03 -11.70
N ASP A 63 9.86 0.36 -11.01
CA ASP A 63 9.82 1.06 -9.73
C ASP A 63 9.56 2.57 -9.91
N ILE A 64 10.18 3.20 -10.91
CA ILE A 64 10.17 4.67 -11.05
C ILE A 64 9.07 5.18 -12.01
N ASP A 65 8.58 4.32 -12.91
CA ASP A 65 7.81 4.69 -14.11
C ASP A 65 8.43 5.86 -14.89
N LEU A 66 9.38 5.52 -15.75
CA LEU A 66 10.17 6.46 -16.56
C LEU A 66 9.35 7.28 -17.58
N ASP A 67 8.14 6.84 -17.95
CA ASP A 67 7.32 7.52 -18.97
C ASP A 67 6.32 8.52 -18.34
N ALA A 68 5.80 8.22 -17.14
CA ALA A 68 4.95 9.15 -16.36
C ALA A 68 5.71 10.41 -15.93
N HIS A 69 7.00 10.28 -15.63
CA HIS A 69 7.87 11.40 -15.27
C HIS A 69 8.09 12.39 -16.44
N SER A 70 8.14 11.89 -17.68
CA SER A 70 8.44 12.72 -18.87
C SER A 70 7.22 13.41 -19.47
N LYS A 71 5.99 12.94 -19.17
CA LYS A 71 4.73 13.51 -19.68
C LYS A 71 3.96 14.35 -18.65
N GLY A 72 4.51 14.57 -17.45
CA GLY A 72 3.80 15.26 -16.36
C GLY A 72 2.54 14.52 -15.91
N LEU A 73 2.45 13.22 -16.23
CA LEU A 73 1.31 12.34 -15.97
C LEU A 73 1.60 11.47 -14.74
N ILE A 74 2.25 12.05 -13.72
CA ILE A 74 2.36 11.41 -12.41
C ILE A 74 0.97 11.48 -11.78
N THR A 75 0.15 10.52 -12.14
CA THR A 75 -0.80 9.94 -11.21
C THR A 75 -0.12 8.66 -10.70
N ASP A 76 -0.28 8.27 -9.42
CA ASP A 76 0.38 7.08 -8.84
C ASP A 76 -0.16 5.73 -9.42
N GLU A 77 -0.50 5.70 -10.71
CA GLU A 77 -1.37 4.73 -11.39
C GLU A 77 -0.61 3.57 -12.08
N SER A 78 0.73 3.63 -12.16
CA SER A 78 1.50 2.80 -13.11
C SER A 78 2.70 2.04 -12.51
N PHE A 79 2.66 1.70 -11.22
CA PHE A 79 3.70 0.82 -10.65
C PHE A 79 3.71 -0.54 -11.34
N GLY A 80 4.90 -1.08 -11.59
CA GLY A 80 5.06 -2.43 -12.14
C GLY A 80 4.98 -2.53 -13.66
N ARG A 81 4.82 -1.43 -14.43
CA ARG A 81 4.88 -1.52 -15.90
C ARG A 81 6.33 -1.64 -16.38
N LEU A 82 6.53 -2.37 -17.47
CA LEU A 82 7.84 -2.53 -18.10
C LEU A 82 7.93 -1.73 -19.41
N PRO A 83 9.09 -1.14 -19.72
CA PRO A 83 9.28 -0.40 -20.96
C PRO A 83 9.12 -1.32 -22.18
N CYS A 84 8.70 -0.76 -23.30
CA CYS A 84 8.73 -1.46 -24.58
C CYS A 84 10.17 -1.62 -25.12
N PRO A 85 10.48 -2.74 -25.79
CA PRO A 85 11.75 -2.89 -26.49
C PRO A 85 11.88 -1.88 -27.63
N ASP A 86 13.11 -1.66 -28.07
CA ASP A 86 13.38 -0.94 -29.31
C ASP A 86 13.03 -1.85 -30.51
N VAL A 87 11.90 -1.56 -31.15
CA VAL A 87 11.40 -2.28 -32.34
C VAL A 87 11.46 -1.47 -33.63
N THR A 88 11.59 -0.13 -33.58
CA THR A 88 11.53 0.77 -34.75
C THR A 88 12.36 2.06 -34.57
N GLN A 89 12.96 2.53 -35.66
CA GLN A 89 13.73 3.78 -35.73
C GLN A 89 12.86 5.02 -35.45
N LEU A 90 13.13 5.71 -34.35
CA LEU A 90 13.23 7.17 -34.42
C LEU A 90 14.68 7.54 -34.79
N PRO A 91 14.94 8.71 -35.40
CA PRO A 91 16.29 9.15 -35.71
C PRO A 91 16.98 9.59 -34.41
N ASN A 92 17.20 8.65 -33.48
CA ASN A 92 18.10 8.89 -32.36
C ASN A 92 19.50 9.10 -32.96
N PRO A 93 20.15 10.24 -32.68
CA PRO A 93 21.53 10.46 -33.11
C PRO A 93 22.39 9.27 -32.67
N GLY A 94 23.08 8.62 -33.61
CA GLY A 94 23.96 7.47 -33.33
C GLY A 94 23.29 6.09 -33.20
N GLY A 95 21.98 5.95 -33.45
CA GLY A 95 21.29 4.65 -33.45
C GLY A 95 21.23 3.98 -32.08
N GLN A 96 21.04 4.78 -31.03
CA GLN A 96 20.91 4.35 -29.64
C GLN A 96 19.54 3.72 -29.35
N ALA A 97 19.51 2.60 -28.63
CA ALA A 97 18.28 1.89 -28.30
C ALA A 97 17.44 2.62 -27.26
N SER A 98 16.18 2.92 -27.60
CA SER A 98 15.23 3.59 -26.72
C SER A 98 13.85 2.94 -26.85
N VAL A 99 12.94 3.21 -25.92
CA VAL A 99 11.55 2.74 -26.01
C VAL A 99 10.93 3.11 -27.36
N ALA A 100 10.29 2.14 -28.00
CA ALA A 100 9.56 2.40 -29.24
C ALA A 100 8.33 3.29 -28.95
N PRO A 101 8.12 4.38 -29.71
CA PRO A 101 6.93 5.24 -29.56
C PRO A 101 5.64 4.48 -29.85
N ASP A 102 5.69 3.58 -30.85
CA ASP A 102 4.58 2.76 -31.30
C ASP A 102 4.80 1.31 -30.87
N CYS A 103 4.48 1.02 -29.63
CA CYS A 103 4.56 -0.33 -29.12
C CYS A 103 3.33 -1.16 -29.62
N PRO A 104 3.49 -2.43 -30.04
CA PRO A 104 2.37 -3.23 -30.53
C PRO A 104 1.20 -3.29 -29.53
N ALA A 105 -0.02 -3.40 -30.07
CA ALA A 105 -1.30 -3.33 -29.37
C ALA A 105 -1.38 -4.09 -28.03
N THR A 106 -2.29 -3.64 -27.16
CA THR A 106 -2.61 -4.23 -25.85
C THR A 106 -2.73 -5.76 -25.92
N ALA A 107 -2.23 -6.46 -24.91
CA ALA A 107 -2.22 -7.93 -24.81
C ALA A 107 -1.40 -8.69 -25.89
N ARG A 108 -0.67 -8.00 -26.77
CA ARG A 108 0.27 -8.62 -27.70
C ARG A 108 1.70 -8.59 -27.16
N SER A 109 2.43 -9.71 -27.11
CA SER A 109 3.85 -9.68 -26.72
C SER A 109 4.71 -9.01 -27.79
N THR A 110 5.89 -8.51 -27.41
CA THR A 110 6.79 -7.79 -28.31
C THR A 110 8.23 -8.16 -28.01
N LEU A 111 9.04 -8.31 -29.07
CA LEU A 111 10.47 -8.62 -29.03
C LEU A 111 11.25 -7.58 -29.84
N GLY A 112 12.34 -7.07 -29.28
CA GLY A 112 13.26 -6.13 -29.92
C GLY A 112 14.56 -5.99 -29.13
N ARG A 113 15.31 -4.91 -29.34
CA ARG A 113 16.55 -4.65 -28.56
C ARG A 113 16.21 -4.08 -27.18
N LEU A 114 17.11 -4.30 -26.22
CA LEU A 114 17.02 -3.67 -24.90
C LEU A 114 17.08 -2.14 -25.04
N PRO A 115 16.10 -1.37 -24.51
CA PRO A 115 16.07 0.09 -24.61
C PRO A 115 17.03 0.73 -23.59
N TRP A 116 18.32 0.43 -23.70
CA TRP A 116 19.35 0.77 -22.69
C TRP A 116 19.39 2.26 -22.37
N ARG A 117 19.15 3.14 -23.35
CA ARG A 117 19.19 4.59 -23.16
C ARG A 117 18.05 5.05 -22.26
N THR A 118 16.85 4.53 -22.47
CA THR A 118 15.70 4.80 -21.60
C THR A 118 15.94 4.28 -20.19
N LEU A 119 16.60 3.13 -20.06
CA LEU A 119 16.94 2.52 -18.78
C LEU A 119 18.12 3.20 -18.05
N GLY A 120 18.75 4.22 -18.64
CA GLY A 120 19.93 4.87 -18.04
C GLY A 120 21.16 3.96 -17.94
N LEU A 121 21.22 2.92 -18.78
CA LEU A 121 22.33 1.97 -18.83
C LEU A 121 23.38 2.38 -19.88
N PRO A 122 24.61 1.87 -19.79
CA PRO A 122 25.48 1.80 -20.97
C PRO A 122 24.93 0.75 -21.98
N PRO A 123 25.37 0.77 -23.25
CA PRO A 123 24.99 -0.25 -24.23
C PRO A 123 25.55 -1.62 -23.83
N LEU A 124 24.71 -2.42 -23.17
CA LEU A 124 25.07 -3.74 -22.66
C LEU A 124 25.25 -4.74 -23.80
N ARG A 125 26.34 -5.50 -23.73
CA ARG A 125 26.72 -6.52 -24.71
C ARG A 125 27.07 -7.83 -24.01
N ASP A 126 26.79 -8.93 -24.68
CA ASP A 126 27.18 -10.26 -24.23
C ASP A 126 28.68 -10.53 -24.47
N ASN A 127 29.13 -11.73 -24.11
CA ASN A 127 30.53 -12.15 -24.25
C ASN A 127 31.06 -12.20 -25.70
N ALA A 128 30.18 -12.18 -26.69
CA ALA A 128 30.51 -12.14 -28.12
C ALA A 128 30.49 -10.70 -28.67
N GLY A 129 30.18 -9.72 -27.82
CA GLY A 129 30.03 -8.32 -28.21
C GLY A 129 28.65 -8.00 -28.81
N GLU A 130 27.69 -8.91 -28.70
CA GLU A 130 26.37 -8.76 -29.29
C GLU A 130 25.40 -8.06 -28.35
N CYS A 131 24.48 -7.28 -28.92
CA CYS A 131 23.53 -6.50 -28.15
C CYS A 131 22.38 -7.37 -27.63
N LEU A 132 21.96 -7.10 -26.40
CA LEU A 132 20.88 -7.84 -25.76
C LEU A 132 19.53 -7.64 -26.46
N TRP A 133 18.77 -8.72 -26.54
CA TRP A 133 17.37 -8.74 -26.95
C TRP A 133 16.47 -8.74 -25.72
N TYR A 134 15.26 -8.21 -25.89
CA TYR A 134 14.30 -8.04 -24.83
C TYR A 134 12.89 -8.31 -25.35
N ALA A 135 12.24 -9.30 -24.75
CA ALA A 135 10.85 -9.66 -24.96
C ALA A 135 10.01 -9.24 -23.76
N VAL A 136 8.82 -8.69 -24.00
CA VAL A 136 7.90 -8.22 -22.96
C VAL A 136 6.47 -8.60 -23.27
N SER A 137 5.73 -9.00 -22.24
CA SER A 137 4.35 -9.46 -22.33
C SER A 137 3.41 -8.28 -22.58
N GLY A 138 2.41 -8.48 -23.42
CA GLY A 138 1.35 -7.53 -23.69
C GLY A 138 0.51 -7.12 -22.49
N SER A 139 0.59 -7.87 -21.39
CA SER A 139 -0.11 -7.63 -20.13
C SER A 139 0.57 -6.59 -19.23
N ILE A 140 1.81 -6.18 -19.50
CA ILE A 140 2.62 -5.34 -18.59
C ILE A 140 3.34 -4.18 -19.28
N LYS A 141 3.37 -4.15 -20.61
CA LYS A 141 4.01 -3.07 -21.37
C LYS A 141 3.41 -1.70 -21.03
N ASN A 142 4.27 -0.70 -20.91
CA ASN A 142 3.86 0.71 -20.88
C ASN A 142 3.38 1.18 -22.28
N ASN A 143 2.75 2.36 -22.33
CA ASN A 143 2.36 3.03 -23.57
C ASN A 143 1.38 2.24 -24.47
N THR A 144 0.35 1.63 -23.85
CA THR A 144 -0.80 1.01 -24.54
C THR A 144 -2.10 1.73 -24.16
N THR A 145 -3.05 1.82 -25.10
CA THR A 145 -4.34 2.51 -24.87
C THR A 145 -5.51 1.62 -25.34
N PRO A 146 -6.43 1.19 -24.44
CA PRO A 146 -6.34 1.30 -22.98
C PRO A 146 -5.23 0.40 -22.42
N MET A 147 -4.69 0.77 -21.25
CA MET A 147 -3.77 -0.10 -20.52
C MET A 147 -4.53 -1.29 -19.92
N PRO A 148 -3.97 -2.51 -19.98
CA PRO A 148 -4.56 -3.67 -19.31
C PRO A 148 -4.40 -3.53 -17.79
N ALA A 149 -5.34 -4.08 -17.02
CA ALA A 149 -5.24 -4.14 -15.57
C ALA A 149 -3.98 -4.92 -15.14
N LEU A 150 -3.23 -4.36 -14.19
CA LEU A 150 -2.01 -4.95 -13.64
C LEU A 150 -2.10 -5.10 -12.12
N ASN A 151 -1.90 -6.32 -11.65
CA ASN A 151 -1.73 -6.65 -10.24
C ASN A 151 -0.80 -7.87 -10.11
N TRP A 152 -0.59 -8.36 -8.89
CA TRP A 152 0.28 -9.52 -8.64
C TRP A 152 -0.21 -10.84 -9.26
N ASP A 153 -1.46 -10.87 -9.75
CA ASP A 153 -2.04 -11.99 -10.47
C ASP A 153 -1.99 -11.82 -12.00
N THR A 154 -1.32 -10.78 -12.51
CA THR A 154 -1.12 -10.61 -13.94
C THR A 154 -0.25 -11.72 -14.52
N LEU A 155 -0.82 -12.48 -15.45
CA LEU A 155 -0.12 -13.55 -16.14
C LEU A 155 0.90 -13.02 -17.15
N GLY A 156 2.08 -13.66 -17.16
CA GLY A 156 3.06 -13.53 -18.23
C GLY A 156 2.62 -14.23 -19.51
N GLN A 157 3.37 -14.01 -20.58
CA GLN A 157 3.12 -14.63 -21.89
C GLN A 157 4.29 -15.48 -22.37
N PHE A 158 5.30 -15.71 -21.53
CA PHE A 158 6.49 -16.45 -21.94
C PHE A 158 6.70 -17.71 -21.10
N ILE A 159 6.81 -18.84 -21.79
CA ILE A 159 7.39 -20.06 -21.25
C ILE A 159 8.87 -20.06 -21.67
N VAL A 160 9.78 -20.25 -20.72
CA VAL A 160 11.21 -20.41 -21.01
C VAL A 160 11.56 -21.87 -20.80
N GLN A 161 12.14 -22.50 -21.81
CA GLN A 161 12.60 -23.88 -21.74
C GLN A 161 14.02 -24.01 -22.28
N ASP A 162 14.72 -25.06 -21.90
CA ASP A 162 15.96 -25.43 -22.55
C ASP A 162 15.73 -26.24 -23.84
N ALA A 163 16.79 -26.45 -24.63
CA ALA A 163 16.72 -27.18 -25.90
C ALA A 163 16.27 -28.65 -25.75
N GLY A 164 16.41 -29.23 -24.55
CA GLY A 164 15.88 -30.55 -24.19
C GLY A 164 14.38 -30.55 -23.86
N GLY A 165 13.72 -29.38 -23.85
CA GLY A 165 12.30 -29.23 -23.55
C GLY A 165 11.97 -29.13 -22.06
N ASN A 166 12.98 -29.01 -21.19
CA ASN A 166 12.74 -28.82 -19.76
C ASN A 166 12.38 -27.35 -19.48
N ILE A 167 11.22 -27.16 -18.84
CA ILE A 167 10.66 -25.84 -18.55
C ILE A 167 11.40 -25.19 -17.38
N LEU A 168 12.07 -24.09 -17.66
CA LEU A 168 12.81 -23.26 -16.71
C LEU A 168 11.93 -22.15 -16.09
N ALA A 169 10.96 -21.65 -16.85
CA ALA A 169 9.94 -20.71 -16.39
C ALA A 169 8.59 -20.98 -17.07
N GLY A 170 7.49 -20.86 -16.32
CA GLY A 170 6.14 -21.07 -16.84
C GLY A 170 5.61 -22.51 -16.70
N LYS A 171 6.02 -23.27 -15.67
CA LYS A 171 5.40 -24.58 -15.39
C LYS A 171 3.95 -24.41 -14.96
N THR A 172 3.62 -23.27 -14.32
CA THR A 172 2.26 -22.84 -14.02
C THR A 172 1.97 -21.49 -14.69
N PRO A 173 0.70 -21.09 -14.89
CA PRO A 173 0.36 -19.81 -15.52
C PRO A 173 1.05 -18.60 -14.89
N HIS A 174 1.19 -18.57 -13.56
CA HIS A 174 1.81 -17.45 -12.84
C HIS A 174 3.34 -17.54 -12.73
N GLU A 175 3.94 -18.62 -13.19
CA GLU A 175 5.38 -18.71 -13.40
C GLU A 175 5.78 -18.30 -14.81
N GLN A 176 4.81 -18.06 -15.71
CA GLN A 176 5.11 -17.55 -17.05
C GLN A 176 5.77 -16.18 -16.91
N ALA A 177 6.89 -16.00 -17.60
CA ALA A 177 7.65 -14.78 -17.51
C ALA A 177 6.87 -13.60 -18.13
N LEU A 178 6.91 -12.47 -17.44
CA LEU A 178 6.41 -11.18 -17.91
C LEU A 178 7.38 -10.56 -18.93
N ALA A 179 8.67 -10.79 -18.75
CA ALA A 179 9.73 -10.34 -19.63
C ALA A 179 10.88 -11.34 -19.69
N VAL A 180 11.56 -11.38 -20.84
CA VAL A 180 12.74 -12.23 -21.07
C VAL A 180 13.82 -11.40 -21.77
N LEU A 181 15.00 -11.37 -21.18
CA LEU A 181 16.24 -10.82 -21.74
C LEU A 181 17.02 -11.96 -22.38
N LEU A 182 17.48 -11.78 -23.62
CA LEU A 182 18.22 -12.79 -24.35
C LEU A 182 19.58 -12.25 -24.82
N ALA A 183 20.61 -13.08 -24.66
CA ALA A 183 21.95 -12.88 -25.17
C ALA A 183 22.23 -13.92 -26.29
N PRO A 184 22.39 -13.48 -27.55
CA PRO A 184 22.48 -14.36 -28.72
C PRO A 184 23.85 -15.01 -28.93
N ALA A 185 24.85 -14.68 -28.10
CA ALA A 185 26.20 -15.22 -28.15
C ALA A 185 26.85 -15.12 -29.55
N HIS A 186 27.83 -15.97 -29.85
CA HIS A 186 28.51 -15.97 -31.15
C HIS A 186 27.59 -16.46 -32.28
N ALA A 187 27.73 -15.91 -33.48
CA ALA A 187 26.98 -16.38 -34.64
C ALA A 187 27.22 -17.87 -34.93
N LEU A 188 26.13 -18.64 -35.03
CA LEU A 188 26.17 -20.04 -35.44
C LEU A 188 26.21 -20.17 -36.97
N GLY A 189 26.57 -21.35 -37.47
CA GLY A 189 26.67 -21.63 -38.90
C GLY A 189 25.35 -21.35 -39.62
N GLY A 190 25.38 -20.47 -40.63
CA GLY A 190 24.19 -20.08 -41.41
C GLY A 190 23.49 -18.82 -40.92
N GLN A 191 23.87 -18.26 -39.77
CA GLN A 191 23.40 -16.94 -39.35
C GLN A 191 24.09 -15.83 -40.15
N SER A 192 23.28 -14.97 -40.75
CA SER A 192 23.73 -13.71 -41.34
C SER A 192 23.21 -12.56 -40.48
N ARG A 193 24.09 -12.01 -39.65
CA ARG A 193 23.81 -10.90 -38.74
C ARG A 193 24.10 -9.57 -39.45
N PRO A 194 23.07 -8.76 -39.77
CA PRO A 194 23.26 -7.52 -40.52
C PRO A 194 24.04 -6.51 -39.69
N THR A 195 25.15 -5.98 -40.22
CA THR A 195 25.96 -4.93 -39.59
C THR A 195 25.62 -3.51 -40.10
N SER A 196 24.46 -3.33 -40.75
CA SER A 196 24.19 -2.13 -41.55
C SER A 196 23.62 -0.95 -40.75
N GLY A 197 24.34 0.18 -40.83
CA GLY A 197 23.97 1.52 -40.40
C GLY A 197 25.20 2.43 -40.48
N SER A 198 25.05 3.70 -40.89
CA SER A 198 26.14 4.70 -40.86
C SER A 198 25.68 5.93 -40.07
N PRO A 199 26.20 6.13 -38.84
CA PRO A 199 27.07 5.23 -38.08
C PRO A 199 26.35 3.92 -37.69
N PRO A 200 27.08 2.83 -37.35
CA PRO A 200 26.48 1.61 -36.86
C PRO A 200 25.62 1.91 -35.62
N PRO A 201 24.39 1.38 -35.52
CA PRO A 201 23.56 1.64 -34.35
C PRO A 201 24.23 1.08 -33.09
N GLU A 202 24.34 1.91 -32.05
CA GLU A 202 24.86 1.51 -30.75
C GLU A 202 23.80 0.69 -29.99
N CYS A 203 23.72 -0.60 -30.33
CA CYS A 203 22.74 -1.55 -29.81
C CYS A 203 21.26 -1.19 -30.01
N GLY A 204 20.96 -0.21 -30.86
CA GLY A 204 19.60 0.08 -31.32
C GLY A 204 19.19 -0.72 -32.55
N GLY A 205 17.89 -0.69 -32.81
CA GLY A 205 17.25 -1.41 -33.89
C GLY A 205 16.95 -0.57 -35.14
N THR A 206 17.12 -1.18 -36.31
CA THR A 206 16.53 -0.74 -37.58
C THR A 206 15.64 -1.83 -38.14
N ALA A 207 14.75 -1.53 -39.09
CA ALA A 207 13.92 -2.54 -39.74
C ALA A 207 14.75 -3.72 -40.33
N ASN A 208 16.02 -3.46 -40.68
CA ASN A 208 16.95 -4.46 -41.21
C ASN A 208 17.82 -5.15 -40.14
N THR A 209 18.00 -4.57 -38.95
CA THR A 209 18.90 -5.09 -37.88
C THR A 209 18.16 -5.68 -36.69
N ASN A 210 16.84 -5.45 -36.59
CA ASN A 210 15.90 -6.09 -35.67
C ASN A 210 15.27 -7.36 -36.26
N ASN A 211 16.00 -8.11 -37.08
CA ASN A 211 15.56 -9.43 -37.51
C ASN A 211 15.97 -10.48 -36.47
N ASN A 212 15.06 -10.84 -35.55
CA ASN A 212 15.35 -11.79 -34.49
C ASN A 212 15.83 -13.16 -35.01
N ALA A 213 15.31 -13.63 -36.15
CA ALA A 213 15.68 -14.91 -36.76
C ALA A 213 17.14 -14.94 -37.26
N SER A 214 17.79 -13.79 -37.42
CA SER A 214 19.23 -13.70 -37.72
C SER A 214 20.12 -13.89 -36.50
N TYR A 215 19.58 -13.81 -35.28
CA TYR A 215 20.34 -13.77 -34.04
C TYR A 215 19.94 -14.86 -33.04
N LEU A 216 18.65 -15.16 -32.89
CA LEU A 216 18.09 -16.04 -31.86
C LEU A 216 17.59 -17.34 -32.50
N GLU A 217 18.06 -18.49 -32.02
CA GLU A 217 17.67 -19.80 -32.54
C GLU A 217 16.31 -20.27 -31.99
N GLY A 218 16.00 -19.93 -30.73
CA GLY A 218 14.84 -20.47 -30.04
C GLY A 218 13.67 -19.50 -29.82
N ALA A 219 13.71 -18.31 -30.43
CA ALA A 219 12.65 -17.30 -30.31
C ALA A 219 11.55 -17.39 -31.40
N GLY A 220 11.77 -18.18 -32.47
CA GLY A 220 10.80 -18.43 -33.55
C GLY A 220 10.31 -17.18 -34.31
N SER A 221 9.46 -17.41 -35.31
CA SER A 221 8.73 -16.42 -36.12
C SER A 221 7.29 -16.92 -36.31
N PRO A 222 6.25 -16.06 -36.36
CA PRO A 222 6.29 -14.60 -36.52
C PRO A 222 6.22 -13.79 -35.22
N TRP A 223 6.88 -12.62 -35.23
CA TRP A 223 6.71 -11.54 -34.25
C TRP A 223 6.09 -10.30 -34.94
N PRO A 224 5.20 -9.55 -34.26
CA PRO A 224 4.69 -9.78 -32.92
C PRO A 224 3.63 -10.90 -32.89
N GLN A 225 3.54 -11.61 -31.76
CA GLN A 225 2.69 -12.81 -31.60
C GLN A 225 1.20 -12.51 -31.67
N ALA A 226 0.34 -13.53 -31.72
CA ALA A 226 -1.11 -13.33 -31.62
C ALA A 226 -1.51 -12.71 -30.27
N LEU A 227 -2.68 -12.07 -30.21
CA LEU A 227 -3.22 -11.47 -28.99
C LEU A 227 -3.37 -12.54 -27.89
N ALA A 228 -2.95 -12.20 -26.67
CA ALA A 228 -3.00 -13.06 -25.49
C ALA A 228 -2.23 -14.41 -25.62
N ALA A 229 -1.44 -14.62 -26.67
CA ALA A 229 -0.78 -15.90 -26.91
C ALA A 229 0.44 -16.12 -25.98
N THR A 230 0.51 -17.32 -25.40
CA THR A 230 1.73 -17.79 -24.74
C THR A 230 2.77 -18.21 -25.78
N THR A 231 3.99 -17.71 -25.61
CA THR A 231 5.13 -17.97 -26.50
C THR A 231 6.19 -18.76 -25.75
N THR A 232 6.67 -19.84 -26.37
CA THR A 232 7.78 -20.60 -25.81
C THR A 232 9.10 -20.10 -26.40
N LEU A 233 10.00 -19.67 -25.52
CA LEU A 233 11.38 -19.30 -25.85
C LEU A 233 12.31 -20.45 -25.44
N THR A 234 13.08 -20.95 -26.39
CA THR A 234 14.00 -22.08 -26.17
C THR A 234 15.44 -21.56 -26.06
N ILE A 235 16.10 -21.79 -24.93
CA ILE A 235 17.51 -21.43 -24.73
C ILE A 235 18.42 -22.63 -24.87
N ALA A 236 19.72 -22.38 -24.98
CA ALA A 236 20.70 -23.44 -25.08
C ALA A 236 20.74 -24.32 -23.83
N ASP A 237 20.93 -25.63 -24.03
CA ASP A 237 21.45 -26.54 -23.02
C ASP A 237 22.89 -26.94 -23.37
N ILE A 238 23.49 -27.81 -22.53
CA ILE A 238 24.85 -28.31 -22.77
C ILE A 238 25.00 -29.03 -24.12
N THR A 239 23.95 -29.71 -24.57
CA THR A 239 23.95 -30.49 -25.80
C THR A 239 23.86 -29.55 -27.00
N SER A 240 22.85 -28.67 -27.05
CA SER A 240 22.64 -27.74 -28.16
C SER A 240 23.79 -26.76 -28.34
N PHE A 241 24.41 -26.35 -27.23
CA PHE A 241 25.61 -25.53 -27.24
C PHE A 241 26.77 -26.31 -27.87
N SER A 242 26.99 -27.56 -27.46
CA SER A 242 28.09 -28.39 -27.97
C SER A 242 27.92 -28.77 -29.44
N THR A 243 26.69 -28.97 -29.90
CA THR A 243 26.36 -29.28 -31.31
C THR A 243 26.28 -28.04 -32.19
N GLY A 244 26.34 -26.84 -31.59
CA GLY A 244 26.21 -25.58 -32.31
C GLY A 244 24.83 -25.38 -32.93
N SER A 245 23.78 -25.93 -32.31
CA SER A 245 22.39 -25.81 -32.79
C SER A 245 21.59 -24.73 -32.06
N ASN A 246 22.00 -24.35 -30.85
CA ASN A 246 21.50 -23.19 -30.12
C ASN A 246 22.53 -22.79 -29.06
N ASN A 247 22.91 -21.52 -29.01
CA ASN A 247 23.82 -20.97 -28.01
C ASN A 247 23.25 -19.73 -27.28
N ASP A 248 21.95 -19.47 -27.44
CA ASP A 248 21.22 -18.43 -26.74
C ASP A 248 21.23 -18.66 -25.22
N SER A 249 21.41 -17.58 -24.47
CA SER A 249 21.21 -17.56 -23.01
C SER A 249 20.18 -16.51 -22.65
N ALA A 250 19.45 -16.72 -21.55
CA ALA A 250 18.41 -15.79 -21.16
C ALA A 250 18.29 -15.61 -19.65
N GLN A 251 17.68 -14.50 -19.28
CA GLN A 251 17.16 -14.24 -17.95
C GLN A 251 15.75 -13.66 -18.04
N TRP A 252 14.94 -13.81 -17.01
CA TRP A 252 13.54 -13.41 -17.07
C TRP A 252 13.04 -12.76 -15.77
N ILE A 253 11.88 -12.10 -15.90
CA ILE A 253 11.13 -11.50 -14.81
C ILE A 253 9.80 -12.23 -14.72
N THR A 254 9.51 -12.85 -13.58
CA THR A 254 8.21 -13.46 -13.28
C THR A 254 7.30 -12.44 -12.57
N PRO A 255 5.97 -12.68 -12.52
CA PRO A 255 5.05 -11.88 -11.70
C PRO A 255 5.50 -11.74 -10.25
N ALA A 256 5.87 -12.84 -9.60
CA ALA A 256 6.38 -12.82 -8.23
C ALA A 256 7.65 -11.96 -8.10
N GLY A 257 8.65 -12.15 -8.98
CA GLY A 257 9.89 -11.40 -8.92
C GLY A 257 9.73 -9.89 -9.13
N LEU A 258 8.70 -9.46 -9.86
CA LEU A 258 8.34 -8.05 -9.99
C LEU A 258 7.64 -7.52 -8.73
N PHE A 259 6.58 -8.21 -8.29
CA PHE A 259 5.73 -7.73 -7.19
C PHE A 259 6.40 -7.84 -5.83
N ASP A 260 7.37 -8.74 -5.64
CA ASP A 260 8.22 -8.77 -4.45
C ASP A 260 8.97 -7.45 -4.24
N ARG A 261 9.28 -6.71 -5.30
CA ARG A 261 9.87 -5.37 -5.20
C ARG A 261 8.81 -4.30 -5.04
N VAL A 262 7.80 -4.30 -5.90
CA VAL A 262 6.77 -3.25 -5.94
C VAL A 262 6.00 -3.16 -4.62
N LYS A 263 5.66 -4.29 -4.00
CA LYS A 263 4.81 -4.33 -2.80
C LYS A 263 5.46 -3.74 -1.55
N HIS A 264 6.78 -3.75 -1.46
CA HIS A 264 7.54 -3.23 -0.31
C HIS A 264 7.71 -1.71 -0.34
N ARG A 265 7.22 -1.05 -1.39
CA ARG A 265 7.21 0.41 -1.46
C ARG A 265 6.19 0.98 -0.48
N SER A 266 6.58 2.04 0.22
CA SER A 266 5.68 2.79 1.08
C SER A 266 4.47 3.33 0.30
N SER A 267 4.68 3.79 -0.94
CA SER A 267 3.60 4.26 -1.83
C SER A 267 2.61 3.17 -2.19
N PHE A 268 3.06 1.93 -2.43
CA PHE A 268 2.16 0.82 -2.76
C PHE A 268 1.20 0.53 -1.61
N THR A 269 1.74 0.36 -0.40
CA THR A 269 0.94 0.10 0.81
C THR A 269 -0.03 1.25 1.09
N LYS A 270 0.43 2.51 0.94
CA LYS A 270 -0.43 3.70 1.06
C LYS A 270 -1.59 3.64 0.08
N ASN A 271 -1.32 3.38 -1.19
CA ASN A 271 -2.33 3.45 -2.25
C ASN A 271 -3.39 2.35 -2.11
N ILE A 272 -2.99 1.10 -1.82
CA ILE A 272 -3.95 0.01 -1.57
C ILE A 272 -4.86 0.34 -0.38
N ASN A 273 -4.27 0.82 0.72
CA ASN A 273 -5.03 1.17 1.91
C ASN A 273 -5.99 2.34 1.67
N GLN A 274 -5.51 3.39 0.99
CA GLN A 274 -6.34 4.55 0.63
C GLN A 274 -7.49 4.15 -0.31
N MET A 275 -7.25 3.27 -1.28
CA MET A 275 -8.31 2.71 -2.14
C MET A 275 -9.39 2.03 -1.30
N ILE A 276 -9.01 1.15 -0.37
CA ILE A 276 -9.95 0.45 0.51
C ILE A 276 -10.72 1.45 1.39
N ASP A 277 -10.03 2.44 1.98
CA ASP A 277 -10.65 3.48 2.82
C ASP A 277 -11.69 4.31 2.05
N ASN A 278 -11.39 4.67 0.79
CA ASN A 278 -12.31 5.40 -0.07
C ASN A 278 -13.54 4.56 -0.43
N ILE A 279 -13.34 3.28 -0.73
CA ILE A 279 -14.44 2.35 -1.02
C ILE A 279 -15.36 2.22 0.19
N VAL A 280 -14.81 2.00 1.39
CA VAL A 280 -15.60 1.89 2.63
C VAL A 280 -16.38 3.17 2.89
N THR A 281 -15.73 4.33 2.75
CA THR A 281 -16.36 5.65 2.92
C THR A 281 -17.52 5.83 1.95
N CYS A 282 -17.29 5.55 0.66
CA CYS A 282 -18.34 5.69 -0.34
C CYS A 282 -19.47 4.67 -0.19
N ALA A 283 -19.14 3.39 0.04
CA ALA A 283 -20.12 2.35 0.29
C ALA A 283 -20.99 2.64 1.52
N SER A 284 -20.47 3.42 2.48
CA SER A 284 -21.23 3.90 3.63
C SER A 284 -22.15 5.09 3.31
N SER A 285 -21.86 5.87 2.25
CA SER A 285 -22.61 7.08 1.88
C SER A 285 -23.74 6.85 0.88
N VAL A 286 -23.65 5.77 0.10
CA VAL A 286 -24.62 5.42 -0.93
C VAL A 286 -25.74 4.54 -0.38
N THR A 287 -26.87 4.48 -1.09
CA THR A 287 -27.95 3.56 -0.72
C THR A 287 -27.43 2.14 -0.81
N PRO A 288 -27.47 1.32 0.25
CA PRO A 288 -26.68 0.10 0.28
C PRO A 288 -27.25 -0.94 -0.70
N VAL A 289 -26.35 -1.60 -1.44
CA VAL A 289 -26.71 -2.63 -2.43
C VAL A 289 -27.63 -3.69 -1.80
N PRO A 290 -28.70 -4.13 -2.47
CA PRO A 290 -29.66 -5.08 -1.89
C PRO A 290 -29.01 -6.39 -1.40
N PRO A 291 -29.49 -6.99 -0.29
CA PRO A 291 -29.03 -8.28 0.24
C PRO A 291 -29.21 -9.49 -0.70
N SER A 292 -29.75 -9.31 -1.92
CA SER A 292 -29.88 -10.34 -2.95
C SER A 292 -28.63 -10.50 -3.82
N TYR A 293 -27.57 -9.70 -3.57
CA TYR A 293 -26.26 -9.81 -4.21
C TYR A 293 -25.20 -10.79 -3.64
N PRO A 294 -25.40 -11.55 -2.54
CA PRO A 294 -24.27 -12.08 -1.78
C PRO A 294 -23.51 -13.21 -2.48
N ALA A 295 -24.05 -13.87 -3.52
CA ALA A 295 -23.43 -15.09 -4.04
C ALA A 295 -22.19 -14.93 -4.95
N PHE A 296 -21.75 -13.72 -5.29
CA PHE A 296 -20.81 -13.50 -6.40
C PHE A 296 -19.53 -12.77 -5.96
N LYS A 297 -18.39 -13.21 -6.50
CA LYS A 297 -17.07 -12.63 -6.21
C LYS A 297 -16.87 -11.34 -7.04
N GLY A 298 -16.31 -10.30 -6.41
CA GLY A 298 -16.16 -8.96 -6.98
C GLY A 298 -17.12 -7.92 -6.39
N LEU A 299 -16.94 -6.64 -6.77
CA LEU A 299 -17.81 -5.52 -6.40
C LEU A 299 -19.11 -5.44 -7.22
N GLY A 300 -19.31 -6.39 -8.15
CA GLY A 300 -20.47 -6.48 -9.02
C GLY A 300 -20.43 -5.50 -10.18
N ASN A 301 -20.34 -6.01 -11.39
CA ASN A 301 -20.82 -5.33 -12.59
C ASN A 301 -21.68 -6.38 -13.29
N ARG A 302 -22.99 -6.13 -13.42
CA ARG A 302 -23.84 -6.98 -14.25
C ARG A 302 -24.66 -6.06 -15.13
N SER A 303 -24.55 -6.29 -16.42
CA SER A 303 -25.16 -5.51 -17.50
C SER A 303 -26.68 -5.70 -17.63
N SER A 304 -27.41 -5.91 -16.52
CA SER A 304 -28.89 -5.89 -16.54
C SER A 304 -29.48 -5.26 -15.26
N PRO A 305 -30.36 -4.23 -15.39
CA PRO A 305 -30.90 -3.44 -14.26
C PRO A 305 -31.91 -4.20 -13.37
N PRO A 306 -32.38 -3.63 -12.24
CA PRO A 306 -32.40 -2.19 -11.95
C PRO A 306 -31.05 -1.69 -11.47
N ALA A 307 -30.78 -0.43 -11.79
CA ALA A 307 -29.55 0.31 -11.53
C ALA A 307 -29.03 0.15 -10.09
N ASN A 308 -27.72 0.40 -9.94
CA ASN A 308 -26.92 0.48 -8.70
C ASN A 308 -26.16 -0.82 -8.40
N ASN A 309 -25.00 -0.98 -9.04
CA ASN A 309 -23.99 -1.92 -8.59
C ASN A 309 -22.93 -1.15 -7.77
N LEU A 310 -22.32 -1.81 -6.78
CA LEU A 310 -21.39 -1.15 -5.86
C LEU A 310 -20.18 -0.57 -6.61
N LEU A 311 -19.75 -1.20 -7.72
CA LEU A 311 -18.65 -0.68 -8.52
C LEU A 311 -18.97 0.67 -9.17
N ASP A 312 -20.16 0.85 -9.74
CA ASP A 312 -20.65 2.11 -10.34
C ASP A 312 -20.81 3.20 -9.27
N ASP A 313 -21.35 2.82 -8.11
CA ASP A 313 -21.48 3.72 -6.96
C ASP A 313 -20.10 4.17 -6.48
N ILE A 314 -19.16 3.24 -6.28
CA ILE A 314 -17.74 3.52 -5.97
C ILE A 314 -17.11 4.39 -7.07
N TRP A 315 -17.42 4.11 -8.34
CA TRP A 315 -16.87 4.86 -9.46
C TRP A 315 -17.32 6.32 -9.45
N SER A 316 -18.54 6.59 -8.96
CA SER A 316 -19.11 7.94 -8.91
C SER A 316 -18.46 8.85 -7.86
N CYS A 317 -17.92 8.26 -6.79
CA CYS A 317 -17.28 8.95 -5.67
C CYS A 317 -15.74 8.88 -5.73
N ALA A 318 -15.16 8.16 -6.70
CA ALA A 318 -13.72 8.02 -6.86
C ALA A 318 -13.12 9.13 -7.76
N SER A 319 -11.94 9.63 -7.39
CA SER A 319 -11.09 10.43 -8.29
C SER A 319 -10.59 9.57 -9.46
N ASP A 320 -10.09 10.20 -10.52
CA ASP A 320 -9.56 9.47 -11.68
C ASP A 320 -8.41 8.52 -11.29
N GLN A 321 -7.56 8.97 -10.35
CA GLN A 321 -6.50 8.15 -9.76
C GLN A 321 -7.03 6.93 -9.00
N GLN A 322 -8.10 7.11 -8.23
CA GLN A 322 -8.72 6.02 -7.49
C GLN A 322 -9.39 5.02 -8.43
N LYS A 323 -10.02 5.48 -9.53
CA LYS A 323 -10.62 4.61 -10.56
C LYS A 323 -9.56 3.77 -11.30
N ALA A 324 -8.43 4.36 -11.64
CA ALA A 324 -7.33 3.65 -12.29
C ALA A 324 -6.75 2.56 -11.36
N LEU A 325 -6.54 2.89 -10.09
CA LEU A 325 -6.10 1.91 -9.10
C LEU A 325 -7.16 0.82 -8.88
N LEU A 326 -8.43 1.17 -8.77
CA LEU A 326 -9.54 0.23 -8.65
C LEU A 326 -9.59 -0.74 -9.83
N THR A 327 -9.36 -0.27 -11.06
CA THR A 327 -9.33 -1.11 -12.27
C THR A 327 -8.25 -2.20 -12.17
N ASN A 328 -7.10 -1.89 -11.57
CA ASN A 328 -6.02 -2.85 -11.35
C ASN A 328 -6.36 -3.89 -10.27
N TRP A 329 -7.16 -3.52 -9.27
CA TRP A 329 -7.34 -4.30 -8.03
C TRP A 329 -8.76 -4.81 -7.76
N GLN A 330 -9.74 -4.49 -8.61
CA GLN A 330 -11.15 -4.84 -8.41
C GLN A 330 -11.38 -6.35 -8.23
N ASN A 331 -10.54 -7.20 -8.82
CA ASN A 331 -10.64 -8.65 -8.68
C ASN A 331 -10.31 -9.13 -7.25
N ASN A 332 -9.55 -8.36 -6.49
CA ASN A 332 -9.21 -8.67 -5.11
C ASN A 332 -10.30 -8.22 -4.13
N LEU A 333 -11.24 -7.40 -4.56
CA LEU A 333 -12.28 -6.81 -3.71
C LEU A 333 -13.54 -7.69 -3.74
N LEU A 334 -14.04 -8.05 -2.56
CA LEU A 334 -15.28 -8.79 -2.38
C LEU A 334 -16.17 -8.03 -1.40
N TYR A 335 -17.46 -7.94 -1.72
CA TYR A 335 -18.44 -7.27 -0.87
C TYR A 335 -19.59 -8.22 -0.54
N THR A 336 -20.05 -8.19 0.71
CA THR A 336 -21.23 -8.92 1.13
C THR A 336 -22.11 -8.09 2.07
N ARG A 337 -23.42 -8.31 1.97
CA ARG A 337 -24.45 -7.73 2.84
C ARG A 337 -25.40 -8.84 3.31
N PRO A 338 -25.06 -9.56 4.40
CA PRO A 338 -25.70 -10.85 4.71
C PRO A 338 -27.11 -10.79 5.32
N GLY A 339 -27.89 -9.73 5.08
CA GLY A 339 -29.27 -9.56 5.57
C GLY A 339 -29.44 -9.40 7.08
N THR A 340 -28.44 -9.78 7.86
CA THR A 340 -28.28 -9.55 9.31
C THR A 340 -26.87 -9.01 9.57
N ASP A 341 -26.69 -8.26 10.66
CA ASP A 341 -25.42 -7.63 10.98
C ASP A 341 -24.32 -8.67 11.25
N SER A 342 -23.14 -8.40 10.72
CA SER A 342 -21.92 -9.19 10.91
C SER A 342 -20.94 -8.49 11.85
N THR A 343 -19.86 -9.20 12.15
CA THR A 343 -18.72 -8.71 12.93
C THR A 343 -17.47 -8.79 12.07
N VAL A 344 -16.57 -7.81 12.21
CA VAL A 344 -15.20 -7.88 11.68
C VAL A 344 -14.25 -7.99 12.86
N LEU A 345 -13.54 -9.12 12.97
CA LEU A 345 -12.49 -9.36 13.96
C LEU A 345 -11.13 -9.25 13.29
N LEU A 346 -10.37 -8.24 13.67
CA LEU A 346 -9.03 -8.04 13.18
C LEU A 346 -8.05 -9.02 13.84
N ASN A 347 -6.98 -9.38 13.12
CA ASN A 347 -5.95 -10.30 13.59
C ASN A 347 -5.21 -9.80 14.85
N ASN A 348 -5.24 -8.49 15.10
CA ASN A 348 -4.70 -7.88 16.31
C ASN A 348 -5.69 -7.90 17.50
N GLY A 349 -6.86 -8.54 17.36
CA GLY A 349 -7.92 -8.66 18.38
C GLY A 349 -8.98 -7.56 18.34
N VAL A 350 -8.77 -6.48 17.58
CA VAL A 350 -9.76 -5.40 17.46
C VAL A 350 -11.02 -5.93 16.79
N THR A 351 -12.17 -5.66 17.40
CA THR A 351 -13.45 -6.14 16.88
C THR A 351 -14.38 -4.97 16.55
N TYR A 352 -14.99 -5.00 15.36
CA TYR A 352 -16.02 -4.08 14.91
C TYR A 352 -17.35 -4.82 14.80
N SER A 353 -18.39 -4.27 15.42
CA SER A 353 -19.73 -4.89 15.48
C SER A 353 -20.78 -4.06 14.74
N GLY A 354 -21.93 -4.68 14.41
CA GLY A 354 -23.01 -3.99 13.71
C GLY A 354 -22.71 -3.71 12.23
N CYS A 355 -21.87 -4.55 11.61
CA CYS A 355 -21.51 -4.42 10.20
C CYS A 355 -22.66 -4.89 9.33
N THR A 356 -23.44 -3.96 8.80
CA THR A 356 -24.54 -4.30 7.87
C THR A 356 -24.02 -4.92 6.58
N ALA A 357 -22.77 -4.60 6.22
CA ALA A 357 -22.02 -5.16 5.11
C ALA A 357 -20.54 -5.28 5.48
N VAL A 358 -19.81 -6.09 4.72
CA VAL A 358 -18.37 -6.31 4.88
C VAL A 358 -17.70 -6.18 3.51
N LEU A 359 -16.62 -5.40 3.47
CA LEU A 359 -15.69 -5.36 2.35
C LEU A 359 -14.46 -6.19 2.72
N LEU A 360 -14.10 -7.11 1.83
CA LEU A 360 -12.89 -7.91 1.92
C LEU A 360 -11.96 -7.53 0.78
N PHE A 361 -10.65 -7.52 1.06
CA PHE A 361 -9.62 -7.51 0.04
C PHE A 361 -8.77 -8.76 0.22
N GLY A 362 -8.85 -9.68 -0.75
CA GLY A 362 -8.03 -10.89 -0.78
C GLY A 362 -6.60 -10.58 -1.16
N GLY A 363 -5.64 -11.02 -0.36
CA GLY A 363 -4.22 -10.73 -0.55
C GLY A 363 -3.58 -11.49 -1.73
N GLU A 364 -2.26 -11.58 -1.72
CA GLU A 364 -1.48 -12.45 -2.60
C GLU A 364 -1.95 -13.91 -2.53
N ARG A 365 -1.77 -14.65 -3.63
CA ARG A 365 -2.17 -16.06 -3.70
C ARG A 365 -1.47 -16.92 -2.66
N THR A 366 -2.25 -17.73 -1.97
CA THR A 366 -1.73 -18.89 -1.23
C THR A 366 -1.58 -20.11 -2.15
N ALA A 367 -0.93 -21.17 -1.65
CA ALA A 367 -0.69 -22.38 -2.45
C ALA A 367 -1.96 -23.09 -2.96
N SER A 368 -3.12 -22.88 -2.31
CA SER A 368 -4.41 -23.43 -2.76
C SER A 368 -5.11 -22.60 -3.84
N GLN A 369 -4.59 -21.41 -4.15
CA GLN A 369 -5.23 -20.45 -5.05
C GLN A 369 -4.48 -20.39 -6.39
N THR A 370 -5.22 -20.45 -7.49
CA THR A 370 -4.65 -20.46 -8.85
C THR A 370 -4.87 -19.13 -9.59
N ARG A 371 -6.09 -18.57 -9.55
CA ARG A 371 -6.46 -17.28 -10.21
C ARG A 371 -5.96 -17.12 -11.66
N ALA A 372 -6.12 -18.13 -12.51
CA ALA A 372 -5.65 -18.11 -13.90
C ALA A 372 -6.77 -18.12 -14.96
N SER A 373 -8.00 -18.46 -14.58
CA SER A 373 -9.16 -18.48 -15.48
C SER A 373 -10.23 -17.45 -15.07
N ILE A 374 -11.07 -17.05 -16.02
CA ILE A 374 -12.23 -16.17 -15.77
C ILE A 374 -13.19 -16.80 -14.73
N SER A 375 -13.35 -18.12 -14.72
CA SER A 375 -14.18 -18.80 -13.69
C SER A 375 -13.63 -18.68 -12.27
N GLN A 376 -12.32 -18.47 -12.13
CA GLN A 376 -11.64 -18.27 -10.85
C GLN A 376 -11.61 -16.79 -10.46
N ILE A 377 -11.22 -15.91 -11.39
CA ILE A 377 -11.03 -14.48 -11.12
C ILE A 377 -12.29 -13.64 -11.28
N GLY A 378 -13.34 -14.19 -11.88
CA GLY A 378 -14.56 -13.45 -12.17
C GLY A 378 -14.44 -12.42 -13.30
N SER A 379 -15.59 -11.93 -13.73
CA SER A 379 -15.82 -10.88 -14.72
C SER A 379 -17.25 -10.36 -14.56
N ASP A 380 -17.63 -9.35 -15.35
CA ASP A 380 -19.00 -8.82 -15.35
C ASP A 380 -20.08 -9.87 -15.67
N SER A 381 -19.70 -10.93 -16.39
CA SER A 381 -20.61 -12.01 -16.80
C SER A 381 -20.41 -13.31 -16.01
N THR A 382 -19.27 -13.46 -15.33
CA THR A 382 -18.88 -14.67 -14.61
C THR A 382 -18.54 -14.33 -13.16
N PRO A 383 -19.28 -14.83 -12.17
CA PRO A 383 -19.08 -14.43 -10.78
C PRO A 383 -17.70 -14.64 -10.18
N GLY A 384 -16.87 -15.52 -10.72
CA GLY A 384 -15.62 -15.91 -10.07
C GLY A 384 -15.83 -16.81 -8.84
N ASP A 385 -14.73 -17.30 -8.27
CA ASP A 385 -14.74 -18.17 -7.10
C ASP A 385 -14.13 -17.43 -5.90
N PRO A 386 -14.91 -17.12 -4.84
CA PRO A 386 -14.40 -16.45 -3.63
C PRO A 386 -13.24 -17.17 -2.97
N THR A 387 -13.20 -18.51 -3.02
CA THR A 387 -12.14 -19.32 -2.39
C THR A 387 -10.79 -19.16 -3.09
N GLN A 388 -10.79 -18.61 -4.30
CA GLN A 388 -9.55 -18.24 -5.00
C GLN A 388 -8.92 -16.98 -4.42
N TYR A 389 -9.63 -16.19 -3.60
CA TYR A 389 -9.14 -14.92 -3.06
C TYR A 389 -9.12 -14.90 -1.54
N LEU A 390 -10.16 -15.41 -0.91
CA LEU A 390 -10.30 -15.47 0.54
C LEU A 390 -9.62 -16.71 1.12
N GLU A 391 -9.28 -16.64 2.39
CA GLU A 391 -8.67 -17.74 3.15
C GLU A 391 -9.41 -18.02 4.47
N GLY A 392 -9.12 -19.19 5.07
CA GLY A 392 -9.63 -19.58 6.38
C GLY A 392 -11.14 -19.43 6.54
N THR A 393 -11.55 -18.80 7.65
CA THR A 393 -12.95 -18.55 7.98
C THR A 393 -13.67 -17.77 6.89
N ASN A 394 -13.03 -16.73 6.31
CA ASN A 394 -13.64 -15.90 5.29
C ASN A 394 -14.04 -16.71 4.06
N ALA A 395 -13.18 -17.62 3.60
CA ALA A 395 -13.47 -18.47 2.44
C ALA A 395 -14.67 -19.40 2.66
N SER A 396 -14.88 -19.87 3.90
CA SER A 396 -16.01 -20.74 4.26
C SER A 396 -17.29 -19.99 4.64
N LEU A 397 -17.13 -18.76 5.15
CA LEU A 397 -18.23 -17.93 5.63
C LEU A 397 -18.85 -17.13 4.51
N PHE A 398 -18.05 -16.60 3.58
CA PHE A 398 -18.54 -15.72 2.54
C PHE A 398 -19.60 -16.42 1.69
N PRO A 399 -20.79 -15.83 1.50
CA PRO A 399 -21.17 -14.45 1.86
C PRO A 399 -22.09 -14.33 3.08
N ALA A 400 -22.22 -15.36 3.90
CA ALA A 400 -23.17 -15.43 5.00
C ALA A 400 -22.82 -14.47 6.15
N ALA A 401 -23.78 -14.27 7.05
CA ALA A 401 -23.56 -13.48 8.27
C ALA A 401 -22.66 -14.25 9.23
N GLY A 402 -21.76 -13.54 9.90
CA GLY A 402 -20.90 -14.11 10.92
C GLY A 402 -19.73 -13.20 11.24
N THR A 403 -18.65 -13.80 11.72
CA THR A 403 -17.41 -13.10 12.05
C THR A 403 -16.42 -13.25 10.91
N TYR A 404 -16.23 -12.17 10.15
CA TYR A 404 -15.16 -12.06 9.17
C TYR A 404 -13.86 -11.69 9.88
N THR A 405 -12.74 -12.26 9.43
CA THR A 405 -11.43 -12.07 10.06
C THR A 405 -10.41 -11.49 9.11
N GLY A 406 -9.48 -10.65 9.56
CA GLY A 406 -8.42 -10.16 8.66
C GLY A 406 -7.55 -9.07 9.28
N ASN A 407 -6.67 -8.49 8.48
CA ASN A 407 -5.98 -7.25 8.85
C ASN A 407 -6.88 -6.04 8.59
N ALA A 408 -6.64 -4.91 9.27
CA ALA A 408 -7.30 -3.64 8.93
C ALA A 408 -6.76 -3.02 7.65
N ARG A 409 -5.47 -3.27 7.39
CA ARG A 409 -4.67 -2.65 6.34
C ARG A 409 -3.78 -3.69 5.68
N TYR A 410 -3.41 -3.41 4.43
CA TYR A 410 -2.42 -4.17 3.70
C TYR A 410 -1.06 -4.07 4.39
N ASN A 411 -0.36 -5.20 4.52
CA ASN A 411 1.00 -5.29 5.04
C ASN A 411 1.81 -6.20 4.11
N PRO A 412 2.88 -5.71 3.47
CA PRO A 412 3.67 -6.51 2.53
C PRO A 412 4.38 -7.71 3.18
N ASN A 413 4.64 -7.67 4.49
CA ASN A 413 5.23 -8.80 5.22
C ASN A 413 4.23 -9.96 5.45
N SER A 414 2.94 -9.67 5.30
CA SER A 414 1.85 -10.65 5.36
C SER A 414 0.92 -10.43 4.16
N GLY A 415 1.50 -10.33 2.95
CA GLY A 415 0.80 -9.87 1.75
C GLY A 415 -0.35 -10.75 1.30
N SER A 416 -0.40 -12.02 1.73
CA SER A 416 -1.52 -12.94 1.47
C SER A 416 -2.73 -12.72 2.37
N THR A 417 -2.53 -12.10 3.54
CA THR A 417 -3.57 -11.99 4.56
C THR A 417 -4.74 -11.15 4.09
N ASP A 418 -5.95 -11.70 4.21
CA ASP A 418 -7.19 -10.99 3.92
C ASP A 418 -7.29 -9.70 4.74
N ILE A 419 -7.75 -8.63 4.11
CA ILE A 419 -8.19 -7.41 4.80
C ILE A 419 -9.70 -7.46 4.94
N ALA A 420 -10.22 -7.12 6.11
CA ALA A 420 -11.66 -7.07 6.36
C ALA A 420 -12.05 -5.69 6.90
N ARG A 421 -13.10 -5.11 6.32
CA ARG A 421 -13.61 -3.79 6.69
C ARG A 421 -15.10 -3.84 6.92
N CYS A 422 -15.50 -3.24 8.05
CA CYS A 422 -16.89 -3.10 8.40
C CYS A 422 -17.52 -2.00 7.53
N ILE A 423 -18.73 -2.22 7.04
CA ILE A 423 -19.50 -1.18 6.37
C ILE A 423 -20.86 -1.06 7.07
N LYS A 424 -21.15 0.18 7.46
CA LYS A 424 -22.44 0.59 8.01
C LYS A 424 -22.90 1.82 7.21
N PRO A 425 -24.17 1.90 6.78
CA PRO A 425 -24.69 3.11 6.16
C PRO A 425 -24.62 4.25 7.17
N TYR A 426 -24.15 5.42 6.76
CA TYR A 426 -24.32 6.63 7.54
C TYR A 426 -25.44 7.48 6.98
N SER A 427 -26.12 8.19 7.89
CA SER A 427 -27.16 9.17 7.54
C SER A 427 -26.86 10.56 8.11
N GLY A 428 -25.68 10.76 8.70
CA GLY A 428 -25.24 12.06 9.21
C GLY A 428 -24.11 12.65 8.37
N GLN A 429 -23.12 13.23 9.03
CA GLN A 429 -22.03 13.97 8.40
C GLN A 429 -20.70 13.24 8.58
N GLN A 430 -19.83 13.34 7.57
CA GLN A 430 -18.46 12.87 7.61
C GLN A 430 -17.54 13.98 7.11
N ALA A 431 -16.36 14.09 7.71
CA ALA A 431 -15.29 14.97 7.27
C ALA A 431 -13.94 14.35 7.60
N SER A 432 -12.92 14.62 6.77
CA SER A 432 -11.57 14.12 6.97
C SER A 432 -10.54 15.17 6.58
N PHE A 433 -9.31 15.07 7.07
CA PHE A 433 -8.22 15.88 6.52
C PHE A 433 -7.88 15.49 5.09
N ALA A 434 -8.05 14.23 4.71
CA ALA A 434 -7.75 13.77 3.35
C ALA A 434 -8.62 14.47 2.29
N ASN A 435 -9.92 14.60 2.56
CA ASN A 435 -10.88 15.13 1.58
C ASN A 435 -11.33 16.56 1.88
N ASP A 436 -11.30 16.98 3.14
CA ASP A 436 -12.01 18.18 3.61
C ASP A 436 -11.12 19.18 4.34
N MET A 437 -9.78 19.05 4.33
CA MET A 437 -8.85 19.95 5.04
C MET A 437 -9.14 21.43 4.77
N GLY A 438 -9.46 21.80 3.52
CA GLY A 438 -9.77 23.19 3.14
C GLY A 438 -11.10 23.73 3.71
N SER A 439 -11.96 22.86 4.24
CA SER A 439 -13.20 23.27 4.91
C SER A 439 -13.00 23.67 6.36
N PHE A 440 -11.93 23.21 7.02
CA PHE A 440 -11.64 23.56 8.39
C PHE A 440 -11.08 24.99 8.48
N ALA A 441 -11.38 25.66 9.60
CA ALA A 441 -10.99 27.04 9.81
C ALA A 441 -10.00 27.17 10.97
N SER A 442 -8.83 27.74 10.66
CA SER A 442 -7.84 28.14 11.66
C SER A 442 -8.28 29.43 12.37
N SER A 443 -8.06 29.50 13.68
CA SER A 443 -8.29 30.70 14.51
C SER A 443 -7.23 30.79 15.59
N GLY A 444 -7.06 31.98 16.18
CA GLY A 444 -6.03 32.22 17.17
C GLY A 444 -4.62 32.25 16.58
N VAL A 445 -3.62 31.84 17.37
CA VAL A 445 -2.20 31.90 16.97
C VAL A 445 -1.58 30.51 16.89
N GLY A 446 -0.49 30.38 16.14
CA GLY A 446 0.31 29.15 16.09
C GLY A 446 -0.29 28.01 15.28
N VAL A 447 -1.41 28.20 14.55
CA VAL A 447 -2.02 27.14 13.72
C VAL A 447 -1.46 27.18 12.30
N ILE A 448 -0.84 26.09 11.87
CA ILE A 448 -0.28 25.93 10.51
C ILE A 448 -0.86 24.66 9.89
N THR A 449 -1.46 24.78 8.71
CA THR A 449 -1.85 23.62 7.89
C THR A 449 -0.79 23.36 6.82
N GLY A 450 -0.61 22.09 6.44
CA GLY A 450 0.38 21.73 5.43
C GLY A 450 0.26 20.28 4.99
N VAL A 451 1.16 19.88 4.10
CA VAL A 451 1.28 18.50 3.61
C VAL A 451 2.62 17.95 4.07
N SER A 452 2.62 16.77 4.70
CA SER A 452 3.86 16.12 5.15
C SER A 452 4.76 15.79 3.96
N ASP A 453 6.05 16.04 4.10
CA ASP A 453 7.09 15.63 3.15
C ASP A 453 7.65 14.23 3.44
N GLY A 454 7.17 13.57 4.50
CA GLY A 454 7.66 12.27 4.96
C GLY A 454 8.83 12.35 5.94
N SER A 455 9.33 13.54 6.25
CA SER A 455 10.48 13.77 7.13
C SER A 455 10.10 14.35 8.48
N SER A 456 9.07 15.21 8.53
CA SER A 456 8.64 15.92 9.74
C SER A 456 7.12 16.02 9.82
N PRO A 457 6.45 15.45 10.84
CA PRO A 457 7.01 14.68 11.96
C PRO A 457 7.58 13.33 11.50
N PRO A 458 8.58 12.76 12.20
CA PRO A 458 9.08 11.42 11.93
C PRO A 458 7.95 10.39 11.95
N GLY A 459 7.92 9.49 10.97
CA GLY A 459 6.90 8.41 10.90
C GLY A 459 5.59 8.79 10.20
N VAL A 460 5.39 10.05 9.80
CA VAL A 460 4.25 10.46 8.96
C VAL A 460 4.59 10.20 7.49
N ALA A 461 3.70 9.56 6.74
CA ALA A 461 3.91 9.36 5.30
C ALA A 461 3.82 10.67 4.51
N ALA A 462 4.65 10.79 3.47
CA ALA A 462 4.60 11.93 2.55
C ALA A 462 3.22 12.05 1.88
N GLY A 463 2.76 13.29 1.69
CA GLY A 463 1.49 13.61 1.04
C GLY A 463 0.26 13.59 1.96
N LEU A 464 0.42 13.43 3.27
CA LEU A 464 -0.70 13.51 4.22
C LEU A 464 -0.95 14.97 4.63
N ASN A 465 -2.23 15.37 4.66
CA ASN A 465 -2.63 16.67 5.18
C ASN A 465 -2.47 16.70 6.71
N THR A 466 -1.85 17.76 7.21
CA THR A 466 -1.47 17.95 8.61
C THR A 466 -1.95 19.31 9.13
N VAL A 467 -2.23 19.38 10.43
CA VAL A 467 -2.35 20.62 11.18
C VAL A 467 -1.34 20.61 12.32
N ARG A 468 -0.56 21.68 12.44
CA ARG A 468 0.45 21.86 13.47
C ARG A 468 0.09 23.04 14.36
N PHE A 469 0.13 22.84 15.66
CA PHE A 469 0.01 23.87 16.67
C PHE A 469 1.40 24.20 17.23
N ASN A 470 1.90 25.39 16.90
CA ASN A 470 3.15 25.97 17.36
C ASN A 470 2.95 26.82 18.61
N ASN A 471 4.07 27.33 19.15
CA ASN A 471 4.07 28.18 20.34
C ASN A 471 3.13 29.40 20.21
N ALA A 472 2.49 29.73 21.34
CA ALA A 472 1.46 30.75 21.48
C ALA A 472 1.65 31.54 22.79
N ALA A 473 2.90 31.75 23.20
CA ALA A 473 3.25 32.15 24.56
C ALA A 473 2.63 33.48 25.00
N GLY A 474 1.95 33.45 26.14
CA GLY A 474 1.30 34.61 26.78
C GLY A 474 0.11 35.18 26.00
N SER A 475 -0.35 34.50 24.95
CA SER A 475 -1.44 34.97 24.08
C SER A 475 -2.64 34.00 24.08
N SER A 476 -3.63 34.24 23.22
CA SER A 476 -4.67 33.24 22.92
C SER A 476 -4.02 31.95 22.42
N GLY A 477 -4.67 30.80 22.59
CA GLY A 477 -4.26 29.55 21.95
C GLY A 477 -4.62 29.54 20.45
N GLY A 478 -4.32 28.42 19.80
CA GLY A 478 -4.70 28.14 18.42
C GLY A 478 -5.85 27.16 18.35
N CYS A 479 -6.75 27.31 17.38
CA CYS A 479 -7.84 26.37 17.15
C CYS A 479 -8.02 26.06 15.68
N PHE A 480 -8.51 24.86 15.42
CA PHE A 480 -8.82 24.37 14.09
C PHE A 480 -10.21 23.73 14.12
N TRP A 481 -11.20 24.50 13.67
CA TRP A 481 -12.62 24.19 13.81
C TRP A 481 -13.20 23.61 12.53
N TYR A 482 -14.00 22.56 12.64
CA TYR A 482 -14.91 22.15 11.57
C TYR A 482 -16.13 23.09 11.59
N PRO A 483 -16.38 23.89 10.55
CA PRO A 483 -17.34 24.98 10.60
C PRO A 483 -18.80 24.52 10.44
N THR A 484 -19.02 23.23 10.20
CA THR A 484 -20.36 22.67 10.00
C THR A 484 -20.87 22.07 11.30
N VAL A 485 -22.12 22.42 11.65
CA VAL A 485 -22.77 21.89 12.84
C VAL A 485 -23.04 20.39 12.69
N LEU A 486 -22.69 19.63 13.72
CA LEU A 486 -22.87 18.19 13.83
C LEU A 486 -24.11 17.86 14.65
N GLN A 487 -24.93 16.92 14.20
CA GLN A 487 -26.06 16.42 15.00
C GLN A 487 -25.58 15.30 15.93
N LEU A 488 -25.84 15.45 17.22
CA LEU A 488 -25.50 14.46 18.24
C LEU A 488 -26.74 13.74 18.79
N SER A 489 -27.90 14.43 18.84
CA SER A 489 -29.15 13.84 19.31
C SER A 489 -29.59 12.68 18.42
N GLY A 490 -29.75 11.50 19.04
CA GLY A 490 -30.11 10.27 18.34
C GLY A 490 -29.04 9.77 17.37
N LYS A 491 -27.79 10.20 17.57
CA LYS A 491 -26.63 9.87 16.74
C LYS A 491 -25.48 9.33 17.56
N VAL A 492 -24.55 8.66 16.88
CA VAL A 492 -23.21 8.34 17.37
C VAL A 492 -22.21 9.22 16.65
N LEU A 493 -21.33 9.90 17.39
CA LEU A 493 -20.19 10.62 16.81
C LEU A 493 -18.93 9.79 17.02
N ARG A 494 -18.12 9.61 15.98
CA ARG A 494 -16.81 8.98 16.04
C ARG A 494 -15.77 9.91 15.44
N ALA A 495 -14.62 10.00 16.08
CA ALA A 495 -13.47 10.73 15.56
C ALA A 495 -12.20 9.90 15.76
N TYR A 496 -11.25 10.04 14.85
CA TYR A 496 -9.92 9.48 14.94
C TYR A 496 -8.91 10.53 14.50
N TYR A 497 -7.73 10.53 15.10
CA TYR A 497 -6.57 11.25 14.60
C TYR A 497 -5.28 10.64 15.12
N GLU A 498 -4.19 10.92 14.41
CA GLU A 498 -2.83 10.65 14.85
C GLU A 498 -2.16 11.95 15.25
N PHE A 499 -1.26 11.90 16.23
CA PHE A 499 -0.52 13.07 16.68
C PHE A 499 0.92 12.76 17.09
N TRP A 500 1.74 13.81 17.08
CA TRP A 500 3.15 13.77 17.46
C TRP A 500 3.57 15.10 18.09
N PHE A 501 4.10 15.05 19.30
CA PHE A 501 4.74 16.19 19.95
C PHE A 501 6.15 16.41 19.40
N SER A 502 6.53 17.65 19.12
CA SER A 502 7.75 17.93 18.35
C SER A 502 9.01 17.86 19.18
N ASP A 503 8.91 18.20 20.47
CA ASP A 503 10.05 18.35 21.33
C ASP A 503 9.99 17.36 22.48
N ALA A 504 11.09 16.63 22.70
CA ALA A 504 11.16 15.74 23.84
C ALA A 504 11.49 16.44 25.15
N ASP A 505 10.97 15.91 26.24
CA ASP A 505 11.24 16.41 27.57
C ASP A 505 12.73 16.32 27.94
N PRO A 506 13.37 17.44 28.33
CA PRO A 506 14.77 17.45 28.69
C PRO A 506 14.99 16.68 30.00
N SER A 507 15.96 15.76 30.02
CA SER A 507 16.31 15.01 31.23
C SER A 507 16.64 15.97 32.40
N GLY A 508 15.79 15.97 33.44
CA GLY A 508 15.93 16.84 34.61
C GLY A 508 15.66 18.34 34.34
N GLY A 509 15.10 18.69 33.19
CA GLY A 509 14.71 20.05 32.84
C GLY A 509 13.24 20.36 33.14
N ALA A 510 12.76 21.50 32.64
CA ALA A 510 11.36 21.89 32.81
C ALA A 510 10.46 21.08 31.87
N ASP A 511 9.35 20.63 32.44
CA ASP A 511 8.23 20.04 31.72
C ASP A 511 7.77 20.97 30.58
N ARG A 512 7.55 20.38 29.41
CA ARG A 512 7.07 21.12 28.22
C ARG A 512 5.56 21.28 28.32
N GLY A 513 4.92 21.92 27.35
CA GLY A 513 3.48 22.15 27.49
C GLY A 513 2.79 23.12 26.54
N ASN A 514 1.50 23.36 26.71
CA ASN A 514 0.63 22.69 27.70
C ASN A 514 0.08 21.36 27.18
N GLY A 515 -0.37 21.33 25.93
CA GLY A 515 -1.09 20.20 25.36
C GLY A 515 -2.15 20.69 24.37
N PHE A 516 -3.09 19.80 24.06
CA PHE A 516 -4.20 20.11 23.17
C PHE A 516 -5.48 19.40 23.63
N THR A 517 -6.62 19.89 23.14
CA THR A 517 -7.92 19.24 23.34
C THR A 517 -8.63 19.01 22.02
N LEU A 518 -9.46 17.97 21.96
CA LEU A 518 -10.61 17.94 21.07
C LEU A 518 -11.82 18.46 21.85
N GLN A 519 -12.33 19.63 21.44
CA GLN A 519 -13.45 20.28 22.10
C GLN A 519 -14.71 20.18 21.24
N LEU A 520 -15.82 19.76 21.86
CA LEU A 520 -17.16 19.88 21.30
C LEU A 520 -17.93 20.95 22.07
N VAL A 521 -18.43 21.96 21.38
CA VAL A 521 -19.26 23.02 21.98
C VAL A 521 -20.68 22.95 21.47
N ARG A 522 -21.62 23.49 22.26
CA ARG A 522 -23.04 23.63 21.88
C ARG A 522 -23.22 24.23 20.47
N GLY A 523 -24.18 23.68 19.71
CA GLY A 523 -24.41 24.05 18.31
C GLY A 523 -25.37 25.22 18.09
N ASP A 524 -26.13 25.62 19.11
CA ASP A 524 -27.17 26.66 19.03
C ASP A 524 -26.62 28.10 18.98
N LEU A 525 -25.33 28.31 19.26
CA LEU A 525 -24.67 29.62 19.23
C LEU A 525 -23.78 29.84 18.00
N GLY A 526 -23.87 28.95 17.00
CA GLY A 526 -23.08 29.05 15.77
C GLY A 526 -21.59 28.70 15.93
N SER A 527 -20.90 28.57 14.79
CA SER A 527 -19.52 28.07 14.76
C SER A 527 -18.55 28.99 15.49
N PRO A 528 -17.65 28.46 16.33
CA PRO A 528 -16.48 29.19 16.86
C PRO A 528 -15.59 29.85 15.80
N SER A 529 -15.56 29.30 14.58
CA SER A 529 -14.76 29.84 13.48
C SER A 529 -15.31 31.13 12.87
N LEU A 530 -16.53 31.54 13.22
CA LEU A 530 -17.17 32.74 12.70
C LEU A 530 -17.27 33.80 13.80
N PRO A 531 -17.28 35.10 13.44
CA PRO A 531 -17.61 36.17 14.38
C PRO A 531 -18.98 35.88 15.03
N ALA A 532 -18.99 35.68 16.33
CA ALA A 532 -20.17 35.19 17.04
C ALA A 532 -21.20 36.29 17.30
N ASN A 533 -22.48 35.90 17.35
CA ASN A 533 -23.55 36.67 18.00
C ASN A 533 -24.30 35.72 18.97
N PRO A 534 -24.16 35.88 20.31
CA PRO A 534 -23.46 36.96 21.01
C PRO A 534 -21.93 36.92 20.82
N PRO A 535 -21.20 38.04 21.07
CA PRO A 535 -19.74 38.06 20.98
C PRO A 535 -19.11 36.97 21.86
N GLY A 536 -18.13 36.25 21.31
CA GLY A 536 -17.43 35.18 22.01
C GLY A 536 -16.04 34.97 21.38
N GLU A 537 -15.16 34.30 22.13
CA GLU A 537 -13.79 34.04 21.69
C GLU A 537 -13.78 32.94 20.62
N GLN A 538 -12.90 33.06 19.62
CA GLN A 538 -12.72 31.98 18.63
C GLN A 538 -11.78 30.88 19.15
N CYS A 539 -10.93 31.25 20.12
CA CYS A 539 -9.98 30.42 20.83
C CYS A 539 -9.79 30.95 22.25
N GLY A 540 -9.67 30.05 23.22
CA GLY A 540 -9.32 30.40 24.59
C GLY A 540 -7.84 30.75 24.76
N LEU A 541 -7.39 30.88 26.00
CA LEU A 541 -6.02 31.25 26.34
C LEU A 541 -5.01 30.11 26.16
N GLN A 542 -3.73 30.46 26.04
CA GLN A 542 -2.63 29.49 26.04
C GLN A 542 -2.66 28.57 27.28
N THR A 543 -2.95 29.11 28.46
CA THR A 543 -3.03 28.34 29.72
C THR A 543 -4.24 27.40 29.77
N ASN A 544 -5.24 27.59 28.90
CA ASN A 544 -6.41 26.71 28.80
C ASN A 544 -6.35 25.83 27.54
N MET A 545 -5.15 25.52 27.05
CA MET A 545 -4.92 24.74 25.82
C MET A 545 -5.72 25.24 24.61
N GLY A 546 -5.94 26.56 24.51
CA GLY A 546 -6.75 27.16 23.46
C GLY A 546 -8.25 26.80 23.49
N ALA A 547 -8.69 25.97 24.44
CA ALA A 547 -10.09 25.57 24.57
C ALA A 547 -10.93 26.75 25.04
N LEU A 548 -12.16 26.87 24.52
CA LEU A 548 -13.11 27.88 24.98
C LEU A 548 -13.47 27.59 26.44
N ALA A 549 -13.15 28.55 27.32
CA ALA A 549 -13.27 28.40 28.75
C ALA A 549 -14.73 28.53 29.23
N SER A 550 -14.96 28.23 30.51
CA SER A 550 -16.27 28.38 31.16
C SER A 550 -16.85 29.82 31.14
N GLY A 551 -16.02 30.84 30.89
CA GLY A 551 -16.46 32.21 30.67
C GLY A 551 -17.01 32.51 29.28
N ASP A 552 -16.72 31.67 28.29
CA ASP A 552 -17.26 31.80 26.93
C ASP A 552 -18.65 31.14 26.85
N PRO A 553 -19.66 31.78 26.21
CA PRO A 553 -21.01 31.24 26.10
C PRO A 553 -21.11 29.85 25.43
N ARG A 554 -20.15 29.52 24.56
CA ARG A 554 -20.04 28.19 23.92
C ARG A 554 -19.20 27.24 24.77
N GLY A 555 -18.14 27.73 25.41
CA GLY A 555 -17.29 26.95 26.29
C GLY A 555 -18.03 26.39 27.52
N VAL A 556 -18.94 27.15 28.12
CA VAL A 556 -19.68 26.76 29.35
C VAL A 556 -20.58 25.52 29.18
N ILE A 557 -20.97 25.18 27.94
CA ILE A 557 -21.62 23.90 27.60
C ILE A 557 -20.80 23.22 26.52
N SER A 558 -19.88 22.37 26.96
CA SER A 558 -18.94 21.68 26.09
C SER A 558 -18.46 20.36 26.68
N TYR A 559 -17.94 19.49 25.80
CA TYR A 559 -17.13 18.33 26.18
C TYR A 559 -15.71 18.53 25.69
N LEU A 560 -14.73 18.07 26.48
CA LEU A 560 -13.33 18.15 26.14
C LEU A 560 -12.69 16.78 26.32
N VAL A 561 -11.93 16.38 25.30
CA VAL A 561 -10.97 15.29 25.39
C VAL A 561 -9.59 15.94 25.45
N GLU A 562 -9.00 15.96 26.63
CA GLU A 562 -7.70 16.57 26.88
C GLU A 562 -6.57 15.57 26.65
N THR A 563 -5.49 16.07 26.05
CA THR A 563 -4.19 15.40 26.00
C THR A 563 -3.19 16.40 26.58
N ASP A 564 -2.89 16.20 27.86
CA ASP A 564 -2.08 17.10 28.67
C ASP A 564 -0.68 16.54 28.83
N VAL A 565 0.28 17.41 28.58
CA VAL A 565 1.72 17.14 28.69
C VAL A 565 2.39 18.17 29.59
N HIS A 566 1.62 18.82 30.47
CA HIS A 566 2.13 19.81 31.38
C HIS A 566 1.42 19.79 32.73
N GLN A 567 2.16 19.73 33.82
CA GLN A 567 1.56 19.86 35.14
C GLN A 567 1.18 21.31 35.49
N ASP A 568 -0.11 21.66 35.44
CA ASP A 568 -0.64 22.89 36.04
C ASP A 568 -1.27 22.63 37.42
N ALA A 569 -0.60 23.12 38.47
CA ALA A 569 -1.10 23.04 39.84
C ALA A 569 -2.46 23.77 40.03
N GLY A 570 -2.75 24.79 39.23
CA GLY A 570 -4.04 25.50 39.24
C GLY A 570 -5.21 24.64 38.74
N ASN A 571 -4.92 23.65 37.90
CA ASN A 571 -5.90 22.68 37.40
C ASN A 571 -5.89 21.36 38.17
N ASN A 572 -5.09 21.23 39.22
CA ASN A 572 -4.86 19.98 39.97
C ASN A 572 -4.34 18.84 39.08
N ASP A 573 -3.48 19.16 38.12
CA ASP A 573 -2.96 18.16 37.20
C ASP A 573 -2.03 17.18 37.94
N PRO A 574 -2.09 15.88 37.59
CA PRO A 574 -1.09 14.93 38.03
C PRO A 574 0.29 15.35 37.50
N ALA A 575 1.34 14.85 38.14
CA ALA A 575 2.72 15.16 37.75
C ALA A 575 3.19 14.49 36.45
N GLU A 576 2.31 13.77 35.75
CA GLU A 576 2.63 12.98 34.58
C GLU A 576 1.66 13.32 33.46
N ASN A 577 2.07 13.03 32.24
CA ASN A 577 1.22 13.11 31.06
C ASN A 577 -0.06 12.30 31.21
N HIS A 578 -1.18 12.87 30.77
CA HIS A 578 -2.48 12.24 30.97
C HIS A 578 -3.49 12.58 29.89
N THR A 579 -4.55 11.77 29.88
CA THR A 579 -5.74 12.01 29.06
C THR A 579 -6.96 12.03 29.95
N ALA A 580 -7.80 13.06 29.82
CA ALA A 580 -8.99 13.22 30.63
C ALA A 580 -10.23 13.61 29.82
N LEU A 581 -11.39 13.18 30.33
CA LEU A 581 -12.70 13.59 29.83
C LEU A 581 -13.29 14.66 30.74
N LEU A 582 -13.33 15.88 30.23
CA LEU A 582 -13.71 17.10 30.94
C LEU A 582 -14.95 17.75 30.29
N ARG A 583 -15.52 18.77 30.93
CA ARG A 583 -16.70 19.47 30.44
C ARG A 583 -16.75 20.94 30.83
N ASN A 584 -17.64 21.68 30.18
CA ASN A 584 -17.99 23.07 30.50
C ASN A 584 -16.80 24.04 30.42
N GLY A 585 -15.86 23.79 29.51
CA GLY A 585 -14.67 24.62 29.33
C GLY A 585 -13.79 24.69 30.58
N ASN A 586 -13.82 23.64 31.41
CA ASN A 586 -13.10 23.55 32.67
C ASN A 586 -12.09 22.40 32.62
N LEU A 587 -10.79 22.74 32.61
CA LEU A 587 -9.68 21.79 32.65
C LEU A 587 -9.29 21.36 34.07
N THR A 588 -9.88 21.95 35.11
CA THR A 588 -9.55 21.57 36.49
C THR A 588 -10.03 20.15 36.82
N HIS A 589 -9.08 19.31 37.21
CA HIS A 589 -9.25 17.95 37.69
C HIS A 589 -9.89 17.91 39.08
N SER A 590 -11.00 17.15 39.17
CA SER A 590 -11.71 16.91 40.44
C SER A 590 -12.50 15.61 40.38
N LEU A 591 -12.98 15.12 41.53
CA LEU A 591 -13.84 13.93 41.61
C LEU A 591 -15.05 13.99 40.68
N THR A 592 -15.57 15.19 40.43
CA THR A 592 -16.72 15.43 39.54
C THR A 592 -16.32 15.96 38.16
N ASN A 593 -15.03 16.10 37.87
CA ASN A 593 -14.52 16.61 36.60
C ASN A 593 -13.19 15.92 36.24
N GLY A 594 -13.26 14.71 35.70
CA GLY A 594 -12.13 14.12 34.98
C GLY A 594 -10.95 13.61 35.81
N ASN A 595 -11.05 13.42 37.14
CA ASN A 595 -9.89 13.04 37.98
C ASN A 595 -9.06 11.87 37.41
N PRO A 596 -7.74 12.04 37.17
CA PRO A 596 -6.92 11.00 36.54
C PRO A 596 -6.62 9.85 37.50
N THR A 597 -6.47 8.65 36.94
CA THR A 597 -6.14 7.43 37.71
C THR A 597 -5.12 6.59 36.98
N ALA A 598 -4.42 5.71 37.69
CA ALA A 598 -3.49 4.75 37.09
C ALA A 598 -4.18 3.51 36.48
N ALA A 599 -5.51 3.38 36.58
CA ALA A 599 -6.21 2.16 36.16
C ALA A 599 -6.21 1.99 34.63
N CYS A 600 -6.24 3.10 33.86
CA CYS A 600 -6.07 3.19 32.40
C CYS A 600 -6.72 2.09 31.55
N ASN A 601 -7.83 1.55 32.04
CA ASN A 601 -8.56 0.41 31.50
C ASN A 601 -10.04 0.76 31.28
N GLY A 602 -10.33 2.07 31.22
CA GLY A 602 -11.67 2.56 30.93
C GLY A 602 -12.59 2.55 32.14
N THR A 603 -12.12 2.17 33.33
CA THR A 603 -12.94 2.29 34.55
C THR A 603 -12.97 3.71 35.12
N ALA A 604 -12.14 4.61 34.59
CA ALA A 604 -11.97 5.98 35.06
C ALA A 604 -12.28 7.03 33.99
N ALA A 605 -12.56 8.25 34.46
CA ALA A 605 -12.78 9.44 33.66
C ALA A 605 -11.49 10.13 33.18
N GLY A 606 -10.34 9.68 33.69
CA GLY A 606 -9.00 10.15 33.33
C GLY A 606 -7.97 9.04 33.54
N CYS A 607 -6.90 9.07 32.76
CA CYS A 607 -5.84 8.06 32.74
C CYS A 607 -4.47 8.72 32.84
N ARG A 608 -3.69 8.26 33.82
CA ARG A 608 -2.24 8.49 33.94
C ARG A 608 -1.54 7.32 33.26
N HIS A 609 -1.05 7.55 32.05
CA HIS A 609 -0.48 6.50 31.20
C HIS A 609 0.66 5.76 31.91
N GLN A 610 0.81 4.46 31.63
CA GLN A 610 1.93 3.67 32.14
C GLN A 610 2.65 2.96 30.99
N PRO A 611 3.98 3.16 30.81
CA PRO A 611 4.88 3.98 31.63
C PRO A 611 4.44 5.46 31.72
N ALA A 612 4.78 6.11 32.83
CA ALA A 612 4.50 7.54 33.01
C ALA A 612 5.27 8.34 31.97
N ASP A 613 4.68 9.46 31.54
CA ASP A 613 5.20 10.28 30.46
C ASP A 613 5.35 9.38 29.22
N THR A 614 4.32 9.31 28.37
CA THR A 614 4.36 8.55 27.11
C THR A 614 4.24 9.38 25.84
N PHE A 615 3.91 10.67 25.92
CA PHE A 615 3.56 11.48 24.76
C PHE A 615 4.74 12.23 24.13
N GLU A 616 5.76 12.62 24.89
CA GLU A 616 6.88 13.42 24.39
C GLU A 616 8.27 12.98 24.88
N GLU A 617 8.48 11.74 25.29
CA GLU A 617 9.71 11.38 26.02
C GLU A 617 10.83 10.89 25.10
N SER A 618 12.04 10.99 25.63
CA SER A 618 13.32 10.69 24.98
C SER A 618 13.46 9.21 24.53
N PRO A 619 14.21 8.91 23.44
CA PRO A 619 15.07 9.80 22.66
C PRO A 619 14.36 10.61 21.56
N THR A 620 13.13 10.26 21.21
CA THR A 620 12.26 11.02 20.31
C THR A 620 10.81 10.77 20.73
N PRO A 621 9.94 11.80 20.71
CA PRO A 621 8.50 11.63 20.91
C PRO A 621 7.97 10.52 20.00
N LYS A 622 6.83 9.90 20.35
CA LYS A 622 6.29 8.79 19.57
C LYS A 622 5.09 9.23 18.75
N LEU A 623 4.75 8.39 17.79
CA LEU A 623 3.49 8.45 17.09
C LEU A 623 2.41 7.95 18.04
N HIS A 624 1.40 8.78 18.27
CA HIS A 624 0.22 8.44 19.05
C HIS A 624 -1.04 8.40 18.20
N ARG A 625 -1.99 7.57 18.63
CA ARG A 625 -3.27 7.38 17.93
C ARG A 625 -4.40 7.56 18.91
N GLN A 626 -5.41 8.34 18.53
CA GLN A 626 -6.52 8.60 19.42
C GLN A 626 -7.85 8.42 18.69
N ARG A 627 -8.69 7.55 19.25
CA ARG A 627 -10.07 7.34 18.80
C ARG A 627 -11.03 7.82 19.87
N ILE A 628 -12.06 8.53 19.45
CA ILE A 628 -13.14 9.03 20.30
C ILE A 628 -14.46 8.51 19.78
N GLU A 629 -15.33 8.04 20.67
CA GLU A 629 -16.72 7.72 20.37
C GLU A 629 -17.66 8.37 21.38
N ILE A 630 -18.74 8.98 20.87
CA ILE A 630 -19.80 9.59 21.65
C ILE A 630 -21.11 8.91 21.27
N HIS A 631 -21.66 8.14 22.21
CA HIS A 631 -22.95 7.46 22.05
C HIS A 631 -24.01 8.23 22.81
N THR A 632 -25.18 8.45 22.20
CA THR A 632 -26.34 9.10 22.86
C THR A 632 -27.44 8.09 23.20
N GLY A 633 -28.45 8.53 23.95
CA GLY A 633 -29.61 7.70 24.27
C GLY A 633 -29.30 6.56 25.24
N CYS A 634 -28.32 6.73 26.12
CA CYS A 634 -27.85 5.71 27.05
C CYS A 634 -28.65 5.64 28.35
N ASP A 635 -28.55 4.48 29.03
CA ASP A 635 -29.00 4.33 30.42
C ASP A 635 -28.17 5.21 31.37
N ALA A 636 -28.61 5.37 32.63
CA ALA A 636 -27.97 6.27 33.59
C ALA A 636 -26.52 5.86 33.95
N THR A 637 -26.14 4.62 33.66
CA THR A 637 -24.78 4.10 33.86
C THR A 637 -23.94 4.11 32.59
N CYS A 638 -24.55 4.47 31.45
CA CYS A 638 -24.02 4.32 30.11
C CYS A 638 -23.53 2.89 29.77
N SER A 639 -24.11 1.87 30.40
CA SER A 639 -23.79 0.48 30.07
C SER A 639 -24.37 0.11 28.71
N ASN A 640 -25.61 0.53 28.47
CA ASN A 640 -26.32 0.35 27.21
C ASN A 640 -26.65 1.70 26.58
N CYS A 641 -26.50 1.79 25.26
CA CYS A 641 -26.83 2.98 24.48
C CYS A 641 -27.69 2.58 23.29
N ASN A 642 -28.71 3.38 23.01
CA ASN A 642 -29.52 3.21 21.82
C ASN A 642 -29.84 4.60 21.24
N ALA A 643 -29.06 5.00 20.24
CA ALA A 643 -29.22 6.28 19.58
C ALA A 643 -30.58 6.39 18.85
N ALA A 644 -31.07 5.31 18.23
CA ALA A 644 -32.31 5.31 17.47
C ALA A 644 -33.58 5.31 18.33
N ALA A 645 -33.51 4.72 19.54
CA ALA A 645 -34.57 4.70 20.52
C ALA A 645 -34.00 5.04 21.90
N PRO A 646 -33.84 6.34 22.22
CA PRO A 646 -33.22 6.78 23.46
C PRO A 646 -33.84 6.15 24.71
N LEU A 647 -32.99 5.66 25.61
CA LEU A 647 -33.42 5.12 26.89
C LEU A 647 -33.91 6.25 27.82
N ALA A 648 -34.69 5.90 28.86
CA ALA A 648 -35.39 6.87 29.70
C ALA A 648 -34.51 7.96 30.34
N SER A 649 -33.26 7.65 30.68
CA SER A 649 -32.28 8.61 31.23
C SER A 649 -31.61 9.48 30.16
N ASN A 650 -31.65 9.06 28.89
CA ASN A 650 -31.07 9.73 27.73
C ASN A 650 -29.66 10.28 27.97
N SER A 651 -28.78 9.49 28.60
CA SER A 651 -27.40 9.91 28.88
C SER A 651 -26.51 9.77 27.64
N SER A 652 -25.34 10.41 27.65
CA SER A 652 -24.33 10.28 26.60
C SER A 652 -23.05 9.65 27.16
N ARG A 653 -22.53 8.64 26.47
CA ARG A 653 -21.26 8.00 26.80
C ARG A 653 -20.16 8.55 25.91
N LEU A 654 -19.15 9.17 26.51
CA LEU A 654 -17.89 9.53 25.86
C LEU A 654 -16.86 8.45 26.15
N THR A 655 -16.19 7.98 25.11
CA THR A 655 -15.21 6.89 25.19
C THR A 655 -13.99 7.26 24.37
N VAL A 656 -12.79 7.06 24.93
CA VAL A 656 -11.53 7.38 24.27
C VAL A 656 -10.57 6.20 24.38
N TRP A 657 -9.92 5.88 23.27
CA TRP A 657 -8.80 4.96 23.20
C TRP A 657 -7.57 5.73 22.75
N VAL A 658 -6.55 5.71 23.61
CA VAL A 658 -5.23 6.26 23.34
C VAL A 658 -4.30 5.11 22.98
N ASP A 659 -3.48 5.31 21.96
CA ASP A 659 -2.52 4.35 21.41
C ASP A 659 -3.13 3.00 21.03
N CYS A 660 -4.40 3.03 20.59
CA CYS A 660 -5.03 1.85 20.04
C CYS A 660 -4.38 1.45 18.69
N SER A 661 -4.20 0.14 18.50
CA SER A 661 -3.73 -0.41 17.23
C SER A 661 -4.89 -0.62 16.27
N ASP A 662 -4.74 -0.20 15.01
CA ASP A 662 -5.70 -0.42 13.91
C ASP A 662 -7.14 0.02 14.21
N CYS A 663 -7.30 1.03 15.07
CA CYS A 663 -8.59 1.55 15.50
C CYS A 663 -9.09 2.73 14.65
N GLN A 664 -8.50 2.98 13.48
CA GLN A 664 -8.84 4.14 12.64
C GLN A 664 -10.19 4.01 11.90
N ASP A 665 -10.76 2.81 11.80
CA ASP A 665 -12.01 2.61 11.06
C ASP A 665 -13.21 3.13 11.86
N ILE A 666 -13.60 4.38 11.60
CA ILE A 666 -14.70 5.05 12.30
C ILE A 666 -16.09 4.74 11.70
N SER A 667 -16.18 3.82 10.74
CA SER A 667 -17.45 3.45 10.10
C SER A 667 -18.38 2.64 11.01
N ALA A 668 -17.84 2.02 12.05
CA ALA A 668 -18.59 1.21 13.01
C ALA A 668 -18.01 1.35 14.42
N ASP A 669 -18.75 0.85 15.41
CA ASP A 669 -18.34 0.89 16.81
C ASP A 669 -17.18 -0.08 17.06
N LEU A 670 -16.20 0.41 17.81
CA LEU A 670 -15.17 -0.45 18.39
C LEU A 670 -15.79 -1.26 19.53
N ASP A 671 -15.64 -2.59 19.50
CA ASP A 671 -16.14 -3.46 20.55
C ASP A 671 -15.38 -3.20 21.85
N ARG A 672 -16.06 -2.54 22.78
CA ARG A 672 -15.52 -2.13 24.09
C ARG A 672 -15.17 -3.32 25.00
N SER A 673 -15.75 -4.51 24.75
CA SER A 673 -15.44 -5.70 25.53
C SER A 673 -14.15 -6.36 25.07
N ALA A 674 -13.92 -6.40 23.75
CA ALA A 674 -12.68 -6.91 23.16
C ALA A 674 -11.53 -5.90 23.28
N THR A 675 -11.84 -4.61 23.12
CA THR A 675 -10.89 -3.51 23.23
C THR A 675 -11.37 -2.52 24.29
N PRO A 676 -11.03 -2.73 25.58
CA PRO A 676 -11.38 -1.81 26.65
C PRO A 676 -10.88 -0.40 26.36
N PRO A 677 -11.70 0.64 26.60
CA PRO A 677 -11.28 2.02 26.38
C PRO A 677 -10.21 2.45 27.38
N THR A 678 -9.42 3.45 27.03
CA THR A 678 -8.43 4.05 27.94
C THR A 678 -9.15 4.85 29.03
N VAL A 679 -10.09 5.72 28.61
CA VAL A 679 -10.98 6.48 29.50
C VAL A 679 -12.40 6.48 28.97
N GLN A 680 -13.37 6.54 29.87
CA GLN A 680 -14.77 6.70 29.49
C GLN A 680 -15.55 7.47 30.55
N ARG A 681 -16.64 8.10 30.12
CA ARG A 681 -17.49 8.87 31.03
C ARG A 681 -18.93 8.89 30.55
N CYS A 682 -19.85 8.79 31.51
CA CYS A 682 -21.28 8.98 31.29
C CYS A 682 -21.67 10.40 31.70
N TYR A 683 -22.39 11.10 30.83
CA TYR A 683 -22.91 12.43 31.09
C TYR A 683 -24.41 12.49 30.88
N THR A 684 -25.10 13.27 31.70
CA THR A 684 -26.43 13.76 31.35
C THR A 684 -26.24 14.90 30.33
N PRO A 685 -26.72 14.74 29.08
CA PRO A 685 -26.53 15.76 28.05
C PRO A 685 -27.37 17.00 28.35
N ASN A 686 -26.81 18.17 28.06
CA ASN A 686 -27.58 19.40 27.95
C ASN A 686 -28.32 19.42 26.59
N PRO A 687 -29.57 19.91 26.49
CA PRO A 687 -30.31 19.99 25.23
C PRO A 687 -29.54 20.74 24.12
N GLU A 688 -28.71 21.70 24.49
CA GLU A 688 -27.88 22.50 23.59
C GLU A 688 -26.74 21.70 22.95
N MET A 689 -26.38 20.54 23.52
CA MET A 689 -25.42 19.59 22.95
C MET A 689 -26.10 18.60 21.99
N ASN A 690 -27.40 18.74 21.72
CA ASN A 690 -28.08 17.93 20.69
C ASN A 690 -27.50 18.20 19.29
N SER A 691 -26.92 19.39 19.09
CA SER A 691 -26.06 19.72 17.98
C SER A 691 -24.77 20.33 18.52
N VAL A 692 -23.65 20.13 17.84
CA VAL A 692 -22.32 20.54 18.32
C VAL A 692 -21.43 21.03 17.20
N TYR A 693 -20.47 21.89 17.54
CA TYR A 693 -19.29 22.14 16.71
C TYR A 693 -18.09 21.44 17.33
N LEU A 694 -17.21 20.90 16.48
CA LEU A 694 -16.01 20.17 16.90
C LEU A 694 -14.77 20.91 16.40
N GLY A 695 -13.76 21.00 17.26
CA GLY A 695 -12.47 21.56 16.91
C GLY A 695 -11.32 20.97 17.71
N LEU A 696 -10.13 21.07 17.14
CA LEU A 696 -8.87 20.84 17.84
C LEU A 696 -8.38 22.18 18.38
N THR A 697 -8.01 22.24 19.65
CA THR A 697 -7.50 23.47 20.29
C THR A 697 -6.18 23.19 20.98
N ALA A 698 -5.23 24.12 20.94
CA ALA A 698 -3.97 23.97 21.64
C ALA A 698 -3.46 25.30 22.20
N GLY A 699 -2.64 25.21 23.25
CA GLY A 699 -2.02 26.35 23.92
C GLY A 699 -0.56 26.05 24.23
N MET A 700 0.29 26.13 23.22
CA MET A 700 1.69 25.71 23.35
C MET A 700 2.58 26.80 23.96
N ARG A 701 3.43 26.41 24.91
CA ARG A 701 4.42 27.25 25.59
C ARG A 701 5.61 27.59 24.68
N SER A 702 6.43 28.53 25.11
CA SER A 702 7.71 28.89 24.49
C SER A 702 8.86 28.84 25.50
N GLY A 703 10.10 29.07 25.04
CA GLY A 703 11.27 29.12 25.90
C GLY A 703 11.66 27.74 26.42
N ALA A 704 12.02 27.65 27.71
CA ALA A 704 12.48 26.40 28.32
C ALA A 704 11.43 25.28 28.35
N SER A 705 10.15 25.63 28.33
CA SER A 705 9.01 24.69 28.28
C SER A 705 8.37 24.63 26.89
N GLN A 706 9.08 25.03 25.83
CA GLN A 706 8.53 25.06 24.47
C GLN A 706 8.02 23.69 24.04
N GLN A 707 6.85 23.67 23.39
CA GLN A 707 6.31 22.47 22.76
C GLN A 707 5.60 22.84 21.45
N SER A 708 5.37 21.85 20.60
CA SER A 708 4.40 21.93 19.50
C SER A 708 3.85 20.55 19.17
N VAL A 709 2.63 20.46 18.66
CA VAL A 709 2.02 19.18 18.27
C VAL A 709 1.58 19.25 16.81
N THR A 710 1.78 18.16 16.08
CA THR A 710 1.24 17.99 14.74
C THR A 710 0.23 16.86 14.75
N LEU A 711 -0.92 17.07 14.11
CA LEU A 711 -1.99 16.09 13.97
C LEU A 711 -2.28 15.83 12.49
N TRP A 712 -2.61 14.59 12.15
CA TRP A 712 -2.96 14.16 10.80
C TRP A 712 -3.86 12.92 10.84
N ASN A 713 -4.27 12.41 9.67
CA ASN A 713 -5.23 11.30 9.56
C ASN A 713 -6.49 11.55 10.41
N PHE A 714 -6.94 12.80 10.46
CA PHE A 714 -8.18 13.14 11.15
C PHE A 714 -9.36 12.67 10.32
N ASP A 715 -10.24 11.91 10.95
CA ASP A 715 -11.51 11.47 10.40
C ASP A 715 -12.61 11.72 11.44
N LEU A 716 -13.76 12.18 10.99
CA LEU A 716 -14.95 12.46 11.79
C LEU A 716 -16.18 11.89 11.09
N ARG A 717 -17.05 11.24 11.85
CA ARG A 717 -18.32 10.71 11.37
C ARG A 717 -19.41 10.85 12.43
N THR A 718 -20.61 11.23 12.01
CA THR A 718 -21.83 11.25 12.83
C THR A 718 -22.91 10.46 12.13
N GLU A 719 -23.65 9.59 12.84
CA GLU A 719 -24.65 8.71 12.21
C GLU A 719 -25.76 8.22 13.10
#